data_AF-A0A0V0RT28-F1
#
_entry.id   AF-A0A0V0RT28-F1
#
_cell.length_a   1.000
_cell.length_b   1.000
_cell.length_c   1.000
_cell.angle_alpha   90.00
_cell.angle_beta   90.00
_cell.angle_gamma   90.00
#
_symmetry.space_group_name_H-M   'P 1'
#
loop_
_entity.id
_entity.type
_entity.pdbx_description
1 polymer ?
#
loop_
_entity_poly.entity_id
_entity_poly.type
_entity_poly.pdbx_seq_one_letter_code
_entity_poly.pdbx_strand_id
1 'polypeptide(L)'
;MEQETQTGPTQASGKVLLSTAPGNWDNGAAPLANPGGHSFAGSLTGVVADSPNIKFLAYNNVPPAVPNVQTKSNSKGIIIVSTAPGANEGRWIVHTVPGFPAAKTGYNWPAAETAKGHLLICMTIAESQINAIASSLIRAEPFVYYNDIPESETAGMADFKKLAEGQTATLPPFTIKHSIKITAAPPIDVHIYSKSAKSRYEFYKKVILKKLKKTIKVWSRRDNKLKGDCRVIERNIRLIKSPAQIGDHATNIEADQSNWIVSEPGNIFCFMDKPYAKSQATEPAMAVCIDQNAIFARFDAIAAQILQFHRTPNAKTEMVQEMLIGPAQNTGKLLASDVPGNWADGARDVTQAAGHSFGVILTDVVGNNVNVKFLAYNNVPPGIPNVKTKSNGKGVIIISTAVNVNDGAWIVHTVPGFPAAKTGYSWPAAEIAKGHLLICMTIAETQINAIAASLFRAEPFVYYNDIPETETAGMPDFKKLAEGQIPSTPPFTISRSIKLTGAGAVSVHIYSKSAKSRYEMYRKVILRGLKKTIKVWSRRDNKLKGDCRVLERNIRLIKSPAQIGDHPTNAEADESNWIVSEPGNIFCFMDKPYAVTIQKKSQSTEPALAACFDQAAIFARFNTIAAQHNTGKRNTYRAILYKGPRQDRGKFLASNAPDNWVDGAVAVTNAAGHSFAGALTGVVGNNANVKFLAYNNVPPGIPNVKTKSNGKVPDAEIYLRTAVTIATGGQGYLQHMAYL
;
A
#
# COMPACT_ATOMS: atom_id res chain seq x y z
N MET A 1 26.53 -0.15 -22.48
CA MET A 1 25.11 -0.50 -22.70
C MET A 1 24.34 0.08 -21.53
N GLU A 2 23.52 1.10 -21.75
CA GLU A 2 22.66 1.58 -20.68
C GLU A 2 21.38 0.79 -20.64
N GLN A 3 20.97 0.48 -19.44
CA GLN A 3 19.76 -0.25 -19.21
C GLN A 3 19.01 0.31 -18.03
N GLU A 4 17.73 0.58 -18.26
CA GLU A 4 16.77 0.91 -17.22
C GLU A 4 15.83 -0.27 -17.05
N THR A 5 15.67 -0.74 -15.83
CA THR A 5 14.67 -1.75 -15.49
C THR A 5 13.68 -1.15 -14.52
N GLN A 6 12.41 -1.14 -14.90
CA GLN A 6 11.32 -0.74 -14.03
C GLN A 6 10.41 -1.93 -13.78
N THR A 7 10.19 -2.27 -12.51
CA THR A 7 9.24 -3.32 -12.13
C THR A 7 7.89 -2.71 -11.78
N GLY A 8 6.82 -3.31 -12.28
CA GLY A 8 5.50 -3.09 -11.70
C GLY A 8 5.40 -3.86 -10.37
N PRO A 9 4.63 -3.35 -9.38
CA PRO A 9 4.25 -4.14 -8.22
C PRO A 9 3.76 -5.54 -8.61
N THR A 10 4.19 -6.56 -7.86
CA THR A 10 3.79 -7.98 -8.01
C THR A 10 4.29 -8.70 -9.27
N GLN A 11 5.09 -8.03 -10.11
CA GLN A 11 5.66 -8.65 -11.31
C GLN A 11 7.02 -9.27 -11.00
N ALA A 12 7.18 -10.56 -11.34
CA ALA A 12 8.42 -11.29 -11.11
C ALA A 12 9.53 -10.88 -12.11
N SER A 13 9.15 -10.48 -13.32
CA SER A 13 10.03 -9.95 -14.37
C SER A 13 9.86 -8.43 -14.48
N GLY A 14 10.96 -7.70 -14.65
CA GLY A 14 10.92 -6.24 -14.88
C GLY A 14 10.65 -5.89 -16.34
N LYS A 15 10.23 -4.65 -16.61
CA LYS A 15 10.30 -4.05 -17.95
C LYS A 15 11.64 -3.39 -18.14
N VAL A 16 12.20 -3.55 -19.32
CA VAL A 16 13.56 -3.13 -19.66
C VAL A 16 13.51 -2.11 -20.79
N LEU A 17 14.30 -1.06 -20.65
CA LEU A 17 14.65 -0.14 -21.74
C LEU A 17 16.16 -0.17 -21.93
N LEU A 18 16.59 -0.33 -23.18
CA LEU A 18 17.99 -0.22 -23.58
C LEU A 18 18.17 1.07 -24.37
N SER A 19 19.17 1.89 -24.02
CA SER A 19 19.40 3.15 -24.73
C SER A 19 19.76 2.96 -26.22
N THR A 20 20.32 1.79 -26.56
CA THR A 20 20.74 1.40 -27.91
C THR A 20 19.65 0.73 -28.74
N ALA A 21 18.51 0.40 -28.14
CA ALA A 21 17.36 -0.19 -28.83
C ALA A 21 16.10 0.60 -28.46
N PRO A 22 15.77 1.67 -29.23
CA PRO A 22 14.70 2.61 -28.89
C PRO A 22 13.26 2.03 -29.03
N GLY A 23 13.07 0.73 -28.82
CA GLY A 23 11.78 0.03 -28.84
C GLY A 23 10.83 0.42 -27.70
N ASN A 24 9.71 -0.30 -27.60
CA ASN A 24 8.79 -0.21 -26.47
C ASN A 24 9.43 -0.80 -25.20
N TRP A 25 8.75 -0.68 -24.06
CA TRP A 25 9.14 -1.42 -22.86
C TRP A 25 9.19 -2.93 -23.17
N ASP A 26 10.39 -3.52 -23.12
CA ASP A 26 10.56 -4.95 -23.38
C ASP A 26 10.42 -5.74 -22.08
N ASN A 27 9.94 -6.98 -22.20
CA ASN A 27 9.95 -7.90 -21.07
C ASN A 27 11.38 -8.29 -20.73
N GLY A 28 11.73 -8.22 -19.43
CA GLY A 28 12.94 -8.83 -18.93
C GLY A 28 12.97 -10.32 -19.28
N ALA A 29 14.09 -10.78 -19.80
CA ALA A 29 14.24 -12.15 -20.31
C ALA A 29 14.13 -13.24 -19.22
N ALA A 30 14.21 -12.88 -17.94
CA ALA A 30 13.95 -13.76 -16.81
C ALA A 30 13.43 -12.97 -15.59
N PRO A 31 12.80 -13.64 -14.61
CA PRO A 31 12.45 -13.04 -13.33
C PRO A 31 13.68 -12.47 -12.61
N LEU A 32 13.52 -11.36 -11.88
CA LEU A 32 14.61 -10.73 -11.12
C LEU A 32 15.11 -11.57 -9.95
N ALA A 33 14.37 -12.60 -9.53
CA ALA A 33 14.87 -13.55 -8.54
C ALA A 33 15.85 -14.58 -9.13
N ASN A 34 15.90 -14.70 -10.46
CA ASN A 34 16.75 -15.67 -11.14
C ASN A 34 18.18 -15.10 -11.27
N PRO A 35 19.22 -15.79 -10.77
CA PRO A 35 20.62 -15.34 -10.94
C PRO A 35 21.10 -15.31 -12.41
N GLY A 36 20.36 -15.94 -13.33
CA GLY A 36 20.67 -15.95 -14.76
C GLY A 36 19.54 -15.42 -15.63
N GLY A 37 19.87 -15.09 -16.88
CA GLY A 37 18.88 -14.79 -17.92
C GLY A 37 18.30 -13.37 -17.90
N HIS A 38 18.56 -12.57 -16.86
CA HIS A 38 18.28 -11.14 -16.91
C HIS A 38 19.57 -10.32 -16.78
N SER A 39 19.55 -9.19 -17.47
CA SER A 39 20.67 -8.29 -17.70
C SER A 39 21.23 -7.62 -16.44
N PHE A 40 20.38 -7.41 -15.42
CA PHE A 40 20.83 -6.84 -14.16
C PHE A 40 21.67 -7.82 -13.33
N ALA A 41 21.32 -9.12 -13.32
CA ALA A 41 22.18 -10.14 -12.71
C ALA A 41 23.52 -10.23 -13.45
N GLY A 42 23.50 -10.17 -14.79
CA GLY A 42 24.71 -10.11 -15.60
C GLY A 42 25.58 -8.87 -15.32
N SER A 43 24.96 -7.73 -15.01
CA SER A 43 25.68 -6.50 -14.62
C SER A 43 26.32 -6.60 -13.23
N LEU A 44 25.84 -7.51 -12.39
CA LEU A 44 26.31 -7.72 -11.02
C LEU A 44 27.23 -8.92 -10.85
N THR A 45 27.55 -9.69 -11.89
CA THR A 45 28.34 -10.94 -11.76
C THR A 45 29.60 -10.78 -10.90
N GLY A 46 30.43 -9.75 -11.15
CA GLY A 46 31.63 -9.48 -10.35
C GLY A 46 31.39 -8.78 -8.99
N VAL A 47 30.16 -8.37 -8.71
CA VAL A 47 29.72 -7.78 -7.44
C VAL A 47 29.24 -8.85 -6.48
N VAL A 48 28.51 -9.85 -6.99
CA VAL A 48 27.92 -10.92 -6.17
C VAL A 48 28.80 -12.16 -6.08
N ALA A 49 29.75 -12.34 -7.00
CA ALA A 49 30.74 -13.41 -6.98
C ALA A 49 32.17 -12.86 -7.02
N ASP A 50 33.13 -13.70 -6.67
CA ASP A 50 34.54 -13.35 -6.81
C ASP A 50 34.92 -13.27 -8.28
N SER A 51 35.56 -12.15 -8.63
CA SER A 51 36.10 -11.91 -9.96
C SER A 51 37.41 -11.14 -9.78
N PRO A 52 38.52 -11.62 -10.36
CA PRO A 52 39.84 -11.06 -10.10
C PRO A 52 39.96 -9.60 -10.55
N ASN A 53 39.28 -9.26 -11.65
CA ASN A 53 39.42 -7.97 -12.32
C ASN A 53 38.24 -7.01 -12.07
N ILE A 54 37.30 -7.35 -11.17
CA ILE A 54 36.14 -6.49 -10.88
C ILE A 54 36.19 -6.05 -9.43
N LYS A 55 36.30 -4.75 -9.23
CA LYS A 55 36.27 -4.08 -7.93
C LYS A 55 35.10 -3.10 -7.88
N PHE A 56 34.55 -2.85 -6.70
CA PHE A 56 33.38 -2.02 -6.56
C PHE A 56 33.22 -1.37 -5.18
N LEU A 57 32.49 -0.26 -5.17
CA LEU A 57 31.97 0.39 -3.98
C LEU A 57 30.44 0.29 -4.02
N ALA A 58 29.84 -0.23 -2.95
CA ALA A 58 28.40 -0.37 -2.83
C ALA A 58 27.84 0.44 -1.65
N TYR A 59 26.72 1.13 -1.91
CA TYR A 59 26.06 1.97 -0.93
C TYR A 59 24.54 1.73 -0.91
N ASN A 60 23.95 1.72 0.28
CA ASN A 60 22.52 1.49 0.47
C ASN A 60 22.11 1.97 1.87
N ASN A 61 20.98 2.67 1.99
CA ASN A 61 20.44 3.07 3.28
C ASN A 61 19.79 1.91 4.07
N VAL A 62 19.56 0.77 3.42
CA VAL A 62 19.15 -0.50 4.04
C VAL A 62 20.03 -1.60 3.43
N PRO A 63 21.29 -1.76 3.86
CA PRO A 63 22.18 -2.75 3.28
C PRO A 63 21.72 -4.17 3.60
N PRO A 64 22.03 -5.15 2.74
CA PRO A 64 21.90 -6.56 3.09
C PRO A 64 22.77 -6.91 4.31
N ALA A 65 22.22 -7.71 5.21
CA ALA A 65 22.89 -8.23 6.42
C ALA A 65 23.44 -7.21 7.43
N VAL A 66 23.16 -5.90 7.27
CA VAL A 66 23.53 -4.85 8.25
C VAL A 66 22.27 -4.30 8.91
N PRO A 67 21.88 -4.76 10.11
CA PRO A 67 20.70 -4.27 10.79
C PRO A 67 20.92 -2.86 11.36
N ASN A 68 19.83 -2.09 11.50
CA ASN A 68 19.79 -0.82 12.25
C ASN A 68 20.68 0.33 11.74
N VAL A 69 21.00 0.38 10.44
CA VAL A 69 21.67 1.54 9.84
C VAL A 69 20.83 2.79 10.03
N GLN A 70 21.40 3.82 10.64
CA GLN A 70 20.78 5.13 10.81
C GLN A 70 21.36 6.12 9.81
N THR A 71 20.67 6.31 8.69
CA THR A 71 21.01 7.37 7.73
C THR A 71 19.75 8.15 7.33
N LYS A 72 19.94 9.43 7.01
CA LYS A 72 18.91 10.27 6.39
C LYS A 72 18.93 10.18 4.87
N SER A 73 19.92 9.53 4.26
CA SER A 73 19.98 9.32 2.82
C SER A 73 19.04 8.21 2.38
N ASN A 74 18.52 8.33 1.15
CA ASN A 74 17.79 7.26 0.48
C ASN A 74 18.58 6.63 -0.67
N SER A 75 19.76 7.18 -0.98
CA SER A 75 20.60 6.78 -2.10
C SER A 75 21.05 5.32 -1.97
N LYS A 76 20.95 4.58 -3.07
CA LYS A 76 21.43 3.20 -3.21
C LYS A 76 22.06 3.01 -4.58
N GLY A 77 23.11 2.21 -4.65
CA GLY A 77 23.83 1.98 -5.89
C GLY A 77 25.17 1.28 -5.73
N ILE A 78 25.82 1.09 -6.87
CA ILE A 78 27.12 0.43 -6.99
C ILE A 78 27.98 1.20 -8.00
N ILE A 79 29.22 1.49 -7.65
CA ILE A 79 30.27 1.92 -8.58
C ILE A 79 31.17 0.72 -8.82
N ILE A 80 31.33 0.30 -10.07
CA ILE A 80 32.13 -0.86 -10.47
C ILE A 80 33.30 -0.36 -11.34
N VAL A 81 34.49 -0.89 -11.11
CA VAL A 81 35.72 -0.62 -11.86
C VAL A 81 36.31 -1.95 -12.35
N SER A 82 36.82 -1.96 -13.57
CA SER A 82 37.56 -3.08 -14.13
C SER A 82 39.07 -2.84 -13.97
N THR A 83 39.76 -3.69 -13.22
CA THR A 83 41.22 -3.62 -13.04
C THR A 83 42.00 -4.42 -14.09
N ALA A 84 41.34 -4.84 -15.18
CA ALA A 84 42.02 -5.51 -16.28
C ALA A 84 42.97 -4.53 -17.01
N PRO A 85 44.18 -4.95 -17.41
CA PRO A 85 45.14 -4.07 -18.07
C PRO A 85 44.54 -3.38 -19.31
N GLY A 86 44.62 -2.05 -19.36
CA GLY A 86 44.10 -1.25 -20.48
C GLY A 86 42.58 -1.05 -20.50
N ALA A 87 41.85 -1.58 -19.51
CA ALA A 87 40.46 -1.22 -19.31
C ALA A 87 40.37 0.24 -18.81
N ASN A 88 39.47 1.02 -19.41
CA ASN A 88 39.07 2.34 -18.92
C ASN A 88 37.54 2.39 -18.93
N GLU A 89 36.94 1.40 -18.26
CA GLU A 89 35.50 1.17 -18.25
C GLU A 89 35.03 0.86 -16.83
N GLY A 90 34.25 1.78 -16.28
CA GLY A 90 33.49 1.59 -15.06
C GLY A 90 32.00 1.45 -15.35
N ARG A 91 31.25 1.05 -14.32
CA ARG A 91 29.78 1.09 -14.35
C ARG A 91 29.27 1.79 -13.11
N TRP A 92 28.22 2.59 -13.27
CA TRP A 92 27.49 3.16 -12.15
C TRP A 92 26.04 2.71 -12.19
N ILE A 93 25.62 2.07 -11.11
CA ILE A 93 24.27 1.58 -10.93
C ILE A 93 23.59 2.41 -9.85
N VAL A 94 22.38 2.89 -10.11
CA VAL A 94 21.49 3.48 -9.11
C VAL A 94 20.18 2.71 -9.03
N HIS A 95 19.65 2.50 -7.83
CA HIS A 95 18.42 1.72 -7.65
C HIS A 95 17.61 2.13 -6.42
N THR A 96 16.39 1.59 -6.29
CA THR A 96 15.53 1.79 -5.11
C THR A 96 15.40 0.59 -4.16
N VAL A 97 15.95 -0.57 -4.53
CA VAL A 97 15.78 -1.85 -3.81
C VAL A 97 16.53 -1.88 -2.45
N PRO A 98 15.83 -1.98 -1.30
CA PRO A 98 16.46 -2.20 0.00
C PRO A 98 16.96 -3.64 0.14
N GLY A 99 18.04 -3.86 0.90
CA GLY A 99 18.61 -5.18 1.16
C GLY A 99 19.38 -5.77 -0.03
N PHE A 100 19.80 -4.95 -0.99
CA PHE A 100 20.37 -5.41 -2.26
C PHE A 100 21.44 -4.43 -2.80
N PRO A 101 22.45 -4.89 -3.56
CA PRO A 101 22.87 -6.29 -3.71
C PRO A 101 23.67 -6.79 -2.51
N ALA A 102 23.73 -8.12 -2.31
CA ALA A 102 24.62 -8.70 -1.31
C ALA A 102 26.03 -8.85 -1.89
N ALA A 103 26.98 -8.07 -1.38
CA ALA A 103 28.36 -8.09 -1.86
C ALA A 103 29.00 -9.47 -1.61
N LYS A 104 29.62 -10.06 -2.66
CA LYS A 104 30.41 -11.31 -2.60
C LYS A 104 29.74 -12.53 -1.93
N THR A 105 28.41 -12.60 -1.94
CA THR A 105 27.64 -13.66 -1.23
C THR A 105 26.65 -14.40 -2.15
N GLY A 106 26.78 -14.22 -3.46
CA GLY A 106 25.86 -14.73 -4.46
C GLY A 106 24.71 -13.78 -4.75
N TYR A 107 24.10 -13.97 -5.93
CA TYR A 107 22.95 -13.17 -6.33
C TYR A 107 21.74 -13.53 -5.47
N ASN A 108 21.18 -12.54 -4.77
CA ASN A 108 20.02 -12.75 -3.91
C ASN A 108 19.07 -11.55 -3.99
N TRP A 109 17.93 -11.74 -4.65
CA TRP A 109 16.86 -10.75 -4.71
C TRP A 109 16.00 -10.80 -3.44
N PRO A 110 15.77 -9.66 -2.75
CA PRO A 110 14.92 -9.64 -1.56
C PRO A 110 13.45 -9.96 -1.88
N ALA A 111 12.96 -11.12 -1.46
CA ALA A 111 11.60 -11.60 -1.78
C ALA A 111 10.47 -10.62 -1.40
N ALA A 112 10.65 -9.82 -0.34
CA ALA A 112 9.68 -8.81 0.08
C ALA A 112 9.53 -7.65 -0.92
N GLU A 113 10.53 -7.44 -1.79
CA GLU A 113 10.58 -6.35 -2.76
C GLU A 113 9.94 -6.74 -4.11
N THR A 114 9.66 -8.03 -4.36
CA THR A 114 8.89 -8.48 -5.54
C THR A 114 7.46 -7.92 -5.57
N ALA A 115 6.87 -7.65 -4.40
CA ALA A 115 5.52 -7.08 -4.31
C ALA A 115 5.48 -5.56 -4.62
N LYS A 116 6.61 -4.91 -4.90
CA LYS A 116 6.74 -3.46 -5.02
C LYS A 116 7.35 -3.06 -6.36
N GLY A 117 7.01 -1.86 -6.82
CA GLY A 117 7.66 -1.26 -7.98
C GLY A 117 9.04 -0.72 -7.61
N HIS A 118 10.03 -0.97 -8.45
CA HIS A 118 11.41 -0.51 -8.29
C HIS A 118 11.95 0.00 -9.62
N LEU A 119 12.93 0.90 -9.53
CA LEU A 119 13.66 1.42 -10.67
C LEU A 119 15.14 1.16 -10.45
N LEU A 120 15.79 0.58 -11.46
CA LEU A 120 17.22 0.30 -11.50
C LEU A 120 17.77 0.87 -12.80
N ILE A 121 18.87 1.59 -12.72
CA ILE A 121 19.56 2.18 -13.88
C ILE A 121 21.02 1.73 -13.82
N CYS A 122 21.52 1.18 -14.91
CA CYS A 122 22.92 0.84 -15.09
C CYS A 122 23.52 1.69 -16.22
N MET A 123 24.58 2.43 -15.90
CA MET A 123 25.30 3.29 -16.84
C MET A 123 26.74 2.81 -17.00
N THR A 124 27.22 2.69 -18.23
CA THR A 124 28.65 2.53 -18.50
C THR A 124 29.32 3.91 -18.45
N ILE A 125 30.42 4.05 -17.71
CA ILE A 125 31.14 5.31 -17.51
C ILE A 125 32.64 5.11 -17.78
N ALA A 126 33.34 6.16 -18.21
CA ALA A 126 34.80 6.17 -18.11
C ALA A 126 35.21 6.33 -16.64
N GLU A 127 36.33 5.74 -16.24
CA GLU A 127 36.81 5.81 -14.84
C GLU A 127 37.09 7.25 -14.39
N SER A 128 37.51 8.10 -15.33
CA SER A 128 37.69 9.55 -15.12
C SER A 128 36.42 10.26 -14.60
N GLN A 129 35.23 9.70 -14.80
CA GLN A 129 33.96 10.28 -14.35
C GLN A 129 33.65 9.94 -12.88
N ILE A 130 34.32 8.95 -12.29
CA ILE A 130 34.03 8.44 -10.93
C ILE A 130 34.17 9.53 -9.87
N ASN A 131 35.20 10.38 -9.97
CA ASN A 131 35.42 11.44 -8.99
C ASN A 131 34.26 12.46 -8.96
N ALA A 132 33.64 12.76 -10.11
CA ALA A 132 32.47 13.65 -10.19
C ALA A 132 31.20 12.99 -9.58
N ILE A 133 31.04 11.68 -9.77
CA ILE A 133 29.98 10.89 -9.13
C ILE A 133 30.19 10.87 -7.62
N ALA A 134 31.41 10.61 -7.15
CA ALA A 134 31.75 10.58 -5.74
C ALA A 134 31.49 11.94 -5.06
N SER A 135 31.88 13.03 -5.74
CA SER A 135 31.57 14.39 -5.30
C SER A 135 30.07 14.59 -5.06
N SER A 136 29.22 14.08 -5.96
CA SER A 136 27.76 14.12 -5.82
C SER A 136 27.27 13.28 -4.63
N LEU A 137 27.77 12.05 -4.50
CA LEU A 137 27.41 11.14 -3.42
C LEU A 137 27.79 11.68 -2.03
N ILE A 138 28.93 12.35 -1.85
CA ILE A 138 29.28 13.00 -0.57
C ILE A 138 28.19 13.96 -0.09
N ARG A 139 27.48 14.64 -1.00
CA ARG A 139 26.35 15.53 -0.65
C ARG A 139 25.07 14.73 -0.42
N ALA A 140 24.88 13.62 -1.13
CA ALA A 140 23.76 12.71 -0.90
C ALA A 140 23.89 11.89 0.40
N GLU A 141 25.06 11.90 1.04
CA GLU A 141 25.36 11.26 2.34
C GLU A 141 24.95 9.76 2.40
N PRO A 142 25.22 8.94 1.35
CA PRO A 142 24.82 7.55 1.35
C PRO A 142 25.61 6.75 2.39
N PHE A 143 25.05 5.62 2.82
CA PHE A 143 25.77 4.68 3.66
C PHE A 143 26.51 3.67 2.77
N VAL A 144 27.85 3.76 2.74
CA VAL A 144 28.73 2.81 2.06
C VAL A 144 28.90 1.57 2.95
N TYR A 145 28.56 0.39 2.43
CA TYR A 145 28.62 -0.87 3.19
C TYR A 145 29.65 -1.85 2.66
N TYR A 146 30.23 -1.58 1.48
CA TYR A 146 31.30 -2.38 0.91
C TYR A 146 32.16 -1.52 -0.02
N ASN A 147 33.48 -1.71 0.02
CA ASN A 147 34.43 -1.11 -0.91
C ASN A 147 35.67 -2.00 -1.03
N ASP A 148 36.02 -2.42 -2.24
CA ASP A 148 37.29 -3.10 -2.54
C ASP A 148 38.04 -2.47 -3.74
N ILE A 149 37.66 -1.26 -4.16
CA ILE A 149 38.37 -0.51 -5.20
C ILE A 149 39.74 -0.08 -4.64
N PRO A 150 40.86 -0.52 -5.25
CA PRO A 150 42.18 -0.20 -4.73
C PRO A 150 42.57 1.26 -5.04
N GLU A 151 43.48 1.81 -4.23
CA GLU A 151 43.96 3.18 -4.40
C GLU A 151 44.64 3.43 -5.75
N SER A 152 45.17 2.38 -6.41
CA SER A 152 45.78 2.47 -7.74
C SER A 152 44.80 2.95 -8.81
N GLU A 153 43.53 2.49 -8.76
CA GLU A 153 42.49 2.88 -9.73
C GLU A 153 41.90 4.26 -9.43
N THR A 154 42.07 4.72 -8.20
CA THR A 154 41.46 5.97 -7.70
C THR A 154 42.50 7.04 -7.42
N ALA A 155 43.72 6.85 -7.93
CA ALA A 155 44.81 7.80 -7.84
C ALA A 155 44.36 9.17 -8.40
N GLY A 156 44.45 10.20 -7.56
CA GLY A 156 43.99 11.55 -7.92
C GLY A 156 42.48 11.81 -7.74
N MET A 157 41.67 10.81 -7.38
CA MET A 157 40.23 10.95 -7.12
C MET A 157 39.94 11.32 -5.67
N ALA A 158 40.29 12.55 -5.27
CA ALA A 158 40.17 13.01 -3.88
C ALA A 158 38.75 12.92 -3.29
N ASP A 159 37.70 13.10 -4.09
CA ASP A 159 36.32 12.95 -3.61
C ASP A 159 35.90 11.47 -3.54
N PHE A 160 36.44 10.58 -4.37
CA PHE A 160 36.22 9.14 -4.18
C PHE A 160 36.79 8.66 -2.85
N LYS A 161 38.01 9.07 -2.51
CA LYS A 161 38.63 8.75 -1.21
C LYS A 161 37.74 9.17 -0.03
N LYS A 162 37.25 10.42 -0.05
CA LYS A 162 36.31 10.92 0.97
C LYS A 162 35.02 10.11 1.04
N LEU A 163 34.45 9.71 -0.10
CA LEU A 163 33.25 8.88 -0.13
C LEU A 163 33.50 7.50 0.49
N ALA A 164 34.61 6.85 0.11
CA ALA A 164 35.00 5.53 0.62
C ALA A 164 35.25 5.54 2.13
N GLU A 165 35.77 6.65 2.67
CA GLU A 165 35.95 6.89 4.10
C GLU A 165 34.66 7.32 4.83
N GLY A 166 33.52 7.44 4.12
CA GLY A 166 32.24 7.83 4.72
C GLY A 166 32.14 9.30 5.10
N GLN A 167 33.00 10.17 4.54
CA GLN A 167 32.96 11.60 4.82
C GLN A 167 31.74 12.28 4.17
N THR A 168 31.26 13.34 4.80
CA THR A 168 30.13 14.15 4.30
C THR A 168 30.56 15.59 4.01
N ALA A 169 29.78 16.30 3.19
CA ALA A 169 30.08 17.69 2.87
C ALA A 169 29.94 18.61 4.10
N THR A 170 31.05 18.98 4.73
CA THR A 170 31.07 19.84 5.92
C THR A 170 31.06 21.32 5.59
N LEU A 171 31.63 21.71 4.44
CA LEU A 171 31.77 23.08 3.94
C LEU A 171 30.95 23.31 2.65
N PRO A 172 30.54 24.56 2.36
CA PRO A 172 29.84 24.89 1.12
C PRO A 172 30.74 24.64 -0.12
N PRO A 173 30.15 24.39 -1.30
CA PRO A 173 28.71 24.40 -1.59
C PRO A 173 27.98 23.14 -1.11
N PHE A 174 26.85 23.33 -0.42
CA PHE A 174 25.96 22.26 0.06
C PHE A 174 24.96 21.78 -1.00
N THR A 175 25.03 22.34 -2.21
CA THR A 175 24.25 21.92 -3.37
C THR A 175 25.13 22.01 -4.60
N ILE A 176 25.21 20.94 -5.38
CA ILE A 176 26.08 20.86 -6.55
C ILE A 176 25.35 20.30 -7.76
N LYS A 177 25.88 20.61 -8.96
CA LYS A 177 25.54 19.97 -10.23
C LYS A 177 26.85 19.49 -10.84
N HIS A 178 26.95 18.21 -11.15
CA HIS A 178 27.99 17.66 -12.02
C HIS A 178 27.37 17.18 -13.33
N SER A 179 28.16 17.19 -14.38
CA SER A 179 27.81 16.61 -15.67
C SER A 179 28.83 15.53 -16.00
N ILE A 180 28.36 14.34 -16.35
CA ILE A 180 29.20 13.24 -16.82
C ILE A 180 28.73 12.80 -18.20
N LYS A 181 29.62 12.12 -18.93
CA LYS A 181 29.27 11.42 -20.17
C LYS A 181 29.32 9.92 -19.95
N ILE A 182 28.28 9.24 -20.41
CA ILE A 182 28.18 7.79 -20.35
C ILE A 182 28.54 7.20 -21.71
N THR A 183 29.21 6.05 -21.69
CA THR A 183 29.80 5.42 -22.88
C THR A 183 28.72 4.70 -23.67
N ALA A 184 28.10 5.45 -24.59
CA ALA A 184 27.13 4.99 -25.59
C ALA A 184 27.55 5.48 -26.98
N ALA A 185 26.92 4.92 -28.03
CA ALA A 185 27.10 5.37 -29.40
C ALA A 185 25.75 5.91 -29.92
N PRO A 186 25.53 7.23 -29.96
CA PRO A 186 26.41 8.33 -29.51
C PRO A 186 26.48 8.49 -27.96
N PRO A 187 27.50 9.19 -27.42
CA PRO A 187 27.61 9.43 -25.97
C PRO A 187 26.44 10.24 -25.42
N ILE A 188 25.96 9.88 -24.22
CA ILE A 188 24.80 10.51 -23.58
C ILE A 188 25.28 11.39 -22.42
N ASP A 189 24.68 12.59 -22.28
CA ASP A 189 24.95 13.49 -21.17
C ASP A 189 24.08 13.13 -19.96
N VAL A 190 24.71 13.04 -18.79
CA VAL A 190 24.04 12.82 -17.51
C VAL A 190 24.39 13.94 -16.54
N HIS A 191 23.36 14.53 -15.94
CA HIS A 191 23.47 15.57 -14.94
C HIS A 191 23.12 15.06 -13.55
N ILE A 192 24.04 15.17 -12.62
CA ILE A 192 23.85 14.75 -11.23
C ILE A 192 23.63 15.98 -10.37
N TYR A 193 22.44 16.09 -9.77
CA TYR A 193 22.10 17.14 -8.82
C TYR A 193 22.11 16.56 -7.42
N SER A 194 22.85 17.18 -6.50
CA SER A 194 22.93 16.69 -5.13
C SER A 194 22.86 17.82 -4.12
N LYS A 195 22.27 17.54 -2.96
CA LYS A 195 22.26 18.45 -1.81
C LYS A 195 22.52 17.70 -0.51
N SER A 196 23.26 18.32 0.40
CA SER A 196 23.40 17.85 1.77
C SER A 196 22.24 18.30 2.65
N ALA A 197 22.08 17.65 3.80
CA ALA A 197 21.08 18.04 4.80
C ALA A 197 21.26 19.50 5.27
N LYS A 198 22.51 20.00 5.27
CA LYS A 198 22.87 21.36 5.67
C LYS A 198 22.29 22.44 4.74
N SER A 199 22.03 22.13 3.47
CA SER A 199 21.49 23.11 2.51
C SER A 199 20.10 23.61 2.87
N ARG A 200 19.29 22.80 3.56
CA ARG A 200 17.88 23.07 3.91
C ARG A 200 16.96 23.40 2.71
N TYR A 201 17.43 23.23 1.48
CA TYR A 201 16.66 23.52 0.28
C TYR A 201 15.67 22.40 -0.05
N GLU A 202 14.45 22.79 -0.42
CA GLU A 202 13.47 21.88 -1.00
C GLU A 202 14.00 21.40 -2.37
N PHE A 203 14.27 20.10 -2.49
CA PHE A 203 15.05 19.54 -3.59
C PHE A 203 14.41 19.77 -4.95
N TYR A 204 13.10 19.55 -5.09
CA TYR A 204 12.44 19.60 -6.40
C TYR A 204 12.32 21.03 -6.92
N LYS A 205 11.78 21.97 -6.13
CA LYS A 205 11.55 23.36 -6.53
C LYS A 205 12.81 24.21 -6.44
N LYS A 206 13.58 24.10 -5.37
CA LYS A 206 14.72 25.01 -5.11
C LYS A 206 16.03 24.52 -5.72
N VAL A 207 16.16 23.22 -6.02
CA VAL A 207 17.34 22.67 -6.71
C VAL A 207 16.99 22.31 -8.15
N ILE A 208 16.13 21.32 -8.37
CA ILE A 208 15.89 20.74 -9.70
C ILE A 208 15.20 21.74 -10.66
N LEU A 209 14.03 22.26 -10.32
CA LEU A 209 13.25 23.20 -11.14
C LEU A 209 14.05 24.49 -11.44
N LYS A 210 14.82 24.99 -10.47
CA LYS A 210 15.69 26.15 -10.65
C LYS A 210 16.85 25.88 -11.61
N LYS A 211 17.45 24.69 -11.56
CA LYS A 211 18.61 24.33 -12.37
C LYS A 211 18.21 23.87 -13.78
N LEU A 212 17.15 23.08 -13.92
CA LEU A 212 16.62 22.64 -15.21
C LEU A 212 15.95 23.78 -15.98
N LYS A 213 15.43 24.80 -15.27
CA LYS A 213 14.69 25.93 -15.86
C LYS A 213 13.48 25.51 -16.72
N LYS A 214 12.91 24.33 -16.47
CA LYS A 214 11.78 23.72 -17.18
C LYS A 214 10.64 23.41 -16.20
N THR A 215 9.40 23.29 -16.68
CA THR A 215 8.34 22.63 -15.88
C THR A 215 8.71 21.16 -15.72
N ILE A 216 8.32 20.52 -14.62
CA ILE A 216 8.60 19.10 -14.38
C ILE A 216 7.32 18.36 -14.02
N LYS A 217 7.16 17.15 -14.53
CA LYS A 217 6.12 16.19 -14.10
C LYS A 217 6.77 15.21 -13.11
N VAL A 218 6.12 14.96 -11.97
CA VAL A 218 6.71 14.21 -10.85
C VAL A 218 5.92 12.95 -10.53
N TRP A 219 6.58 11.78 -10.60
CA TRP A 219 6.12 10.51 -10.04
C TRP A 219 6.83 10.27 -8.71
N SER A 220 6.08 10.28 -7.61
CA SER A 220 6.64 10.09 -6.28
C SER A 220 5.56 9.92 -5.22
N ARG A 221 5.88 9.14 -4.17
CA ARG A 221 5.14 9.18 -2.89
C ARG A 221 5.16 10.59 -2.31
N ARG A 222 4.05 11.01 -1.71
CA ARG A 222 3.87 12.41 -1.29
C ARG A 222 3.14 12.55 0.03
N ASP A 223 3.58 13.54 0.82
CA ASP A 223 3.03 13.84 2.15
C ASP A 223 1.86 14.84 2.12
N ASN A 224 1.34 15.15 0.93
CA ASN A 224 0.28 16.11 0.64
C ASN A 224 0.54 17.55 1.15
N LYS A 225 1.76 17.87 1.60
CA LYS A 225 2.13 19.22 2.05
C LYS A 225 2.67 20.07 0.91
N LEU A 226 3.40 19.46 -0.02
CA LEU A 226 3.91 20.13 -1.21
C LEU A 226 2.84 20.12 -2.30
N LYS A 227 2.47 21.30 -2.81
CA LYS A 227 1.43 21.47 -3.83
C LYS A 227 2.01 21.34 -5.24
N GLY A 228 1.19 20.84 -6.17
CA GLY A 228 1.49 20.67 -7.60
C GLY A 228 1.26 21.90 -8.48
N ASP A 229 1.20 23.09 -7.89
CA ASP A 229 1.09 24.35 -8.63
C ASP A 229 1.73 25.44 -7.78
N CYS A 230 3.01 25.66 -8.03
CA CYS A 230 3.73 26.75 -7.40
C CYS A 230 3.53 27.97 -8.29
N ARG A 231 2.96 29.06 -7.76
CA ARG A 231 2.91 30.41 -8.39
C ARG A 231 4.32 30.97 -8.62
N VAL A 232 5.11 30.34 -9.47
CA VAL A 232 6.31 30.90 -10.09
C VAL A 232 5.88 31.17 -11.52
N ILE A 233 5.90 32.44 -11.91
CA ILE A 233 5.61 32.86 -13.29
C ILE A 233 6.51 32.00 -14.21
N GLU A 234 5.88 31.27 -15.13
CA GLU A 234 6.47 30.39 -16.18
C GLU A 234 7.00 28.98 -15.81
N ARG A 235 7.01 28.51 -14.55
CA ARG A 235 7.51 27.14 -14.22
C ARG A 235 6.71 26.42 -13.15
N ASN A 236 6.21 25.22 -13.47
CA ASN A 236 5.36 24.44 -12.58
C ASN A 236 5.98 23.09 -12.19
N ILE A 237 5.55 22.56 -11.05
CA ILE A 237 5.75 21.16 -10.66
C ILE A 237 4.41 20.47 -10.82
N ARG A 238 4.23 19.71 -11.89
CA ARG A 238 3.00 18.95 -12.14
C ARG A 238 3.14 17.58 -11.48
N LEU A 239 2.12 17.18 -10.73
CA LEU A 239 2.12 15.85 -10.11
C LEU A 239 1.51 14.86 -11.07
N ILE A 240 2.24 13.78 -11.36
CA ILE A 240 1.68 12.67 -12.13
C ILE A 240 0.59 12.03 -11.27
N LYS A 241 -0.58 11.86 -11.89
CA LYS A 241 -1.72 11.21 -11.25
C LYS A 241 -1.44 9.71 -11.20
N SER A 242 -1.80 9.11 -10.08
CA SER A 242 -1.75 7.67 -9.84
C SER A 242 -3.17 7.14 -9.90
N PRO A 243 -3.41 5.93 -10.42
CA PRO A 243 -2.44 4.93 -10.91
C PRO A 243 -1.90 5.21 -12.34
N ALA A 244 -0.83 4.53 -12.78
CA ALA A 244 -0.22 4.63 -14.13
C ALA A 244 0.35 3.28 -14.65
N GLN A 245 0.51 3.08 -15.95
CA GLN A 245 1.03 1.83 -16.54
C GLN A 245 2.46 2.00 -17.06
N ILE A 246 3.30 0.99 -16.84
CA ILE A 246 4.65 0.88 -17.40
C ILE A 246 4.64 -0.26 -18.41
N GLY A 247 4.46 0.04 -19.71
CA GLY A 247 4.13 -0.99 -20.68
C GLY A 247 2.75 -1.59 -20.36
N ASP A 248 2.70 -2.91 -20.11
CA ASP A 248 1.52 -3.64 -19.61
C ASP A 248 1.55 -3.86 -18.08
N HIS A 249 2.52 -3.26 -17.36
CA HIS A 249 2.65 -3.38 -15.91
C HIS A 249 1.97 -2.24 -15.16
N ALA A 250 0.89 -2.61 -14.47
CA ALA A 250 0.15 -1.76 -13.55
C ALA A 250 1.02 -1.21 -12.41
N THR A 251 1.07 0.11 -12.19
CA THR A 251 1.76 0.73 -11.04
C THR A 251 0.94 1.84 -10.35
N ASN A 252 1.27 2.12 -9.09
CA ASN A 252 0.70 3.22 -8.33
C ASN A 252 1.72 3.74 -7.30
N ILE A 253 1.56 5.00 -6.89
CA ILE A 253 2.53 5.67 -6.01
C ILE A 253 2.69 5.00 -4.63
N GLU A 254 1.69 4.25 -4.13
CA GLU A 254 1.77 3.58 -2.82
C GLU A 254 2.49 2.23 -2.90
N ALA A 255 2.49 1.59 -4.07
CA ALA A 255 3.13 0.32 -4.37
C ALA A 255 4.54 0.47 -4.96
N ASP A 256 4.81 1.62 -5.59
CA ASP A 256 6.06 1.92 -6.27
C ASP A 256 7.03 2.65 -5.31
N GLN A 257 8.26 2.17 -5.20
CA GLN A 257 9.34 2.77 -4.40
C GLN A 257 10.17 3.77 -5.20
N SER A 258 9.98 3.82 -6.53
CA SER A 258 10.68 4.76 -7.41
C SER A 258 10.17 6.18 -7.24
N ASN A 259 11.09 7.13 -7.44
CA ASN A 259 10.76 8.54 -7.58
C ASN A 259 11.47 9.02 -8.83
N TRP A 260 10.74 9.64 -9.74
CA TRP A 260 11.32 10.14 -10.98
C TRP A 260 10.56 11.35 -11.50
N ILE A 261 11.21 12.10 -12.38
CA ILE A 261 10.63 13.25 -13.04
C ILE A 261 10.91 13.25 -14.53
N VAL A 262 10.07 13.94 -15.28
CA VAL A 262 10.32 14.28 -16.69
C VAL A 262 10.11 15.78 -16.90
N SER A 263 10.89 16.38 -17.81
CA SER A 263 10.80 17.81 -18.11
C SER A 263 9.72 18.17 -19.13
N GLU A 264 9.07 19.32 -18.99
CA GLU A 264 8.09 19.87 -19.94
C GLU A 264 8.39 21.35 -20.22
N PRO A 265 8.71 21.76 -21.46
CA PRO A 265 9.15 20.93 -22.58
C PRO A 265 10.56 20.39 -22.35
N GLY A 266 10.94 19.32 -23.04
CA GLY A 266 12.32 18.82 -23.04
C GLY A 266 12.44 17.33 -23.29
N ASN A 267 13.61 16.80 -22.97
CA ASN A 267 14.06 15.43 -23.20
C ASN A 267 14.80 14.85 -21.98
N ILE A 268 14.52 15.41 -20.80
CA ILE A 268 15.21 15.04 -19.57
C ILE A 268 14.30 14.14 -18.74
N PHE A 269 14.80 12.94 -18.47
CA PHE A 269 14.31 12.05 -17.42
C PHE A 269 15.23 12.16 -16.21
N CYS A 270 14.72 12.15 -14.99
CA CYS A 270 15.58 12.00 -13.81
C CYS A 270 15.08 10.95 -12.82
N PHE A 271 15.99 10.09 -12.40
CA PHE A 271 15.87 9.31 -11.17
C PHE A 271 16.05 10.21 -9.95
N MET A 272 15.21 10.05 -8.94
CA MET A 272 15.26 10.77 -7.67
C MET A 272 15.40 9.75 -6.52
N ASP A 273 16.34 9.95 -5.60
CA ASP A 273 16.47 9.08 -4.43
C ASP A 273 15.43 9.39 -3.34
N LYS A 274 15.02 10.66 -3.26
CA LYS A 274 14.08 11.17 -2.27
C LYS A 274 12.67 11.35 -2.85
N PRO A 275 11.63 11.10 -2.04
CA PRO A 275 10.27 11.37 -2.45
C PRO A 275 9.92 12.87 -2.40
N TYR A 276 8.85 13.25 -3.10
CA TYR A 276 8.26 14.59 -3.10
C TYR A 276 7.48 14.85 -1.80
N ALA A 277 8.23 15.05 -0.72
CA ALA A 277 7.71 15.31 0.62
C ALA A 277 8.36 16.57 1.24
N LYS A 278 7.70 17.21 2.20
CA LYS A 278 8.28 18.37 2.90
C LYS A 278 9.52 18.01 3.71
N SER A 279 9.61 16.77 4.21
CA SER A 279 10.73 16.31 5.03
C SER A 279 12.07 16.35 4.28
N GLN A 280 12.08 16.17 2.96
CA GLN A 280 13.36 16.14 2.23
C GLN A 280 14.12 17.47 2.27
N ALA A 281 13.46 18.59 2.63
CA ALA A 281 14.15 19.87 2.76
C ALA A 281 15.30 19.78 3.78
N THR A 282 15.13 19.00 4.84
CA THR A 282 16.12 18.79 5.91
C THR A 282 16.92 17.48 5.79
N GLU A 283 16.80 16.79 4.65
CA GLU A 283 17.49 15.52 4.37
C GLU A 283 18.42 15.69 3.16
N PRO A 284 19.48 14.89 3.05
CA PRO A 284 20.29 14.85 1.84
C PRO A 284 19.49 14.22 0.68
N ALA A 285 19.81 14.59 -0.55
CA ALA A 285 19.09 14.12 -1.74
C ALA A 285 19.99 14.15 -2.99
N MET A 286 19.69 13.25 -3.93
CA MET A 286 20.33 13.11 -5.23
C MET A 286 19.32 12.89 -6.34
N ALA A 287 19.61 13.48 -7.50
CA ALA A 287 18.91 13.22 -8.74
C ALA A 287 19.92 12.94 -9.85
N VAL A 288 19.66 11.90 -10.62
CA VAL A 288 20.44 11.52 -11.81
C VAL A 288 19.55 11.79 -13.01
N CYS A 289 19.87 12.85 -13.76
CA CYS A 289 19.09 13.30 -14.91
C CYS A 289 19.79 12.91 -16.20
N ILE A 290 19.13 12.12 -17.04
CA ILE A 290 19.64 11.62 -18.32
C ILE A 290 19.01 12.46 -19.44
N ASP A 291 19.87 13.02 -20.30
CA ASP A 291 19.47 13.81 -21.46
C ASP A 291 19.39 12.90 -22.70
N GLN A 292 18.30 12.15 -22.80
CA GLN A 292 18.10 11.16 -23.87
C GLN A 292 16.62 11.08 -24.25
N ASN A 293 16.34 11.34 -25.53
CA ASN A 293 14.97 11.49 -26.04
C ASN A 293 14.11 10.22 -25.94
N ALA A 294 14.67 9.05 -26.22
CA ALA A 294 13.93 7.78 -26.16
C ALA A 294 13.52 7.44 -24.73
N ILE A 295 14.44 7.51 -23.75
CA ILE A 295 14.15 7.30 -22.33
C ILE A 295 13.11 8.30 -21.85
N PHE A 296 13.34 9.59 -22.12
CA PHE A 296 12.37 10.64 -21.80
C PHE A 296 10.99 10.34 -22.40
N ALA A 297 10.90 9.98 -23.67
CA ALA A 297 9.61 9.75 -24.34
C ALA A 297 8.83 8.59 -23.69
N ARG A 298 9.52 7.56 -23.17
CA ARG A 298 8.86 6.45 -22.48
C ARG A 298 8.30 6.88 -21.13
N PHE A 299 9.06 7.61 -20.33
CA PHE A 299 8.57 8.14 -19.05
C PHE A 299 7.56 9.27 -19.21
N ASP A 300 7.68 10.09 -20.25
CA ASP A 300 6.71 11.14 -20.56
C ASP A 300 5.40 10.54 -21.06
N ALA A 301 5.43 9.43 -21.80
CA ALA A 301 4.23 8.67 -22.13
C ALA A 301 3.51 8.20 -20.86
N ILE A 302 4.24 7.66 -19.87
CA ILE A 302 3.68 7.30 -18.55
C ILE A 302 3.07 8.55 -17.88
N ALA A 303 3.79 9.67 -17.91
CA ALA A 303 3.32 10.93 -17.34
C ALA A 303 2.11 11.54 -18.10
N ALA A 304 1.94 11.19 -19.37
CA ALA A 304 0.90 11.68 -20.27
C ALA A 304 -0.32 10.77 -20.36
N GLN A 305 -0.30 9.57 -19.75
CA GLN A 305 -1.43 8.63 -19.66
C GLN A 305 -2.71 9.24 -19.05
N ILE A 306 -2.69 10.50 -18.60
CA ILE A 306 -3.86 11.22 -18.08
C ILE A 306 -4.08 12.60 -18.74
N LEU A 307 -3.36 12.94 -19.82
CA LEU A 307 -3.61 14.14 -20.62
C LEU A 307 -3.33 13.90 -22.11
N GLN A 308 -4.34 13.42 -22.85
CA GLN A 308 -4.41 13.68 -24.30
C GLN A 308 -5.71 14.42 -24.61
N PHE A 309 -5.61 15.75 -24.71
CA PHE A 309 -6.52 16.53 -25.54
C PHE A 309 -5.96 16.47 -26.96
N HIS A 310 -6.41 15.52 -27.76
CA HIS A 310 -6.16 15.60 -29.20
C HIS A 310 -7.08 16.67 -29.77
N ARG A 311 -6.48 17.77 -30.25
CA ARG A 311 -7.19 18.68 -31.17
C ARG A 311 -7.19 18.02 -32.54
N THR A 312 -8.31 17.48 -32.96
CA THR A 312 -8.62 17.35 -34.39
C THR A 312 -9.59 18.45 -34.80
N PRO A 313 -9.41 19.05 -35.99
CA PRO A 313 -10.34 20.05 -36.48
C PRO A 313 -11.65 19.34 -36.85
N ASN A 314 -12.74 19.76 -36.21
CA ASN A 314 -14.14 19.47 -36.52
C ASN A 314 -14.71 18.13 -36.00
N ALA A 315 -15.85 18.30 -35.31
CA ALA A 315 -16.87 17.33 -34.90
C ALA A 315 -16.67 16.54 -33.58
N LYS A 316 -17.62 16.82 -32.66
CA LYS A 316 -18.14 16.04 -31.53
C LYS A 316 -17.12 15.35 -30.60
N THR A 317 -17.03 15.90 -29.40
CA THR A 317 -16.34 15.38 -28.22
C THR A 317 -16.84 13.96 -27.89
N GLU A 318 -16.10 12.93 -28.27
CA GLU A 318 -16.23 11.60 -27.68
C GLU A 318 -15.11 11.39 -26.66
N MET A 319 -15.52 11.08 -25.43
CA MET A 319 -14.64 10.72 -24.33
C MET A 319 -14.24 9.25 -24.49
N VAL A 320 -13.01 8.98 -24.91
CA VAL A 320 -12.44 7.62 -24.80
C VAL A 320 -11.41 7.64 -23.68
N GLN A 321 -11.67 6.84 -22.65
CA GLN A 321 -10.82 6.68 -21.48
C GLN A 321 -10.15 5.31 -21.52
N GLU A 322 -8.85 5.29 -21.77
CA GLU A 322 -7.97 4.17 -21.44
C GLU A 322 -6.99 4.72 -20.39
N MET A 323 -7.04 4.27 -19.14
CA MET A 323 -6.16 3.19 -18.73
C MET A 323 -6.54 2.69 -17.35
N LEU A 324 -6.67 1.36 -17.22
CA LEU A 324 -7.08 0.70 -15.99
C LEU A 324 -5.97 -0.12 -15.35
N ILE A 325 -5.90 -0.12 -14.02
CA ILE A 325 -4.83 -0.75 -13.26
C ILE A 325 -5.45 -1.80 -12.35
N GLY A 326 -5.73 -2.90 -13.03
CA GLY A 326 -6.50 -4.09 -12.69
C GLY A 326 -6.94 -4.63 -14.06
N PRO A 327 -7.04 -5.94 -14.30
CA PRO A 327 -7.78 -6.34 -15.49
C PRO A 327 -9.17 -5.71 -15.35
N ALA A 328 -9.67 -5.07 -16.41
CA ALA A 328 -11.05 -4.61 -16.49
C ALA A 328 -11.93 -5.86 -16.53
N GLN A 329 -12.00 -6.58 -15.42
CA GLN A 329 -12.79 -7.77 -15.28
C GLN A 329 -14.21 -7.31 -15.00
N ASN A 330 -14.97 -7.37 -16.07
CA ASN A 330 -16.40 -7.41 -16.08
C ASN A 330 -16.96 -8.55 -15.21
N THR A 331 -16.20 -9.61 -14.90
CA THR A 331 -16.60 -10.62 -13.89
C THR A 331 -16.23 -10.17 -12.47
N GLY A 332 -17.24 -9.92 -11.62
CA GLY A 332 -17.02 -9.56 -10.20
C GLY A 332 -16.66 -10.77 -9.32
N LYS A 333 -16.17 -10.55 -8.10
CA LYS A 333 -16.08 -11.59 -7.06
C LYS A 333 -17.29 -11.54 -6.14
N LEU A 334 -17.82 -12.71 -5.79
CA LEU A 334 -18.98 -12.91 -4.93
C LEU A 334 -18.59 -13.61 -3.63
N LEU A 335 -19.21 -13.17 -2.53
CA LEU A 335 -19.26 -13.89 -1.26
C LEU A 335 -20.73 -14.09 -0.90
N ALA A 336 -21.20 -15.34 -0.99
CA ALA A 336 -22.53 -15.73 -0.52
C ALA A 336 -22.41 -16.20 0.93
N SER A 337 -23.38 -15.86 1.79
CA SER A 337 -23.34 -16.17 3.22
C SER A 337 -23.51 -17.66 3.54
N ASP A 338 -24.06 -18.42 2.61
CA ASP A 338 -24.37 -19.84 2.68
C ASP A 338 -23.30 -20.76 2.08
N VAL A 339 -22.27 -20.22 1.42
CA VAL A 339 -21.13 -20.98 0.86
C VAL A 339 -19.83 -20.67 1.61
N PRO A 340 -19.49 -21.43 2.66
CA PRO A 340 -18.22 -21.28 3.36
C PRO A 340 -17.09 -21.91 2.54
N GLY A 341 -16.43 -21.13 1.69
CA GLY A 341 -15.38 -21.66 0.81
C GLY A 341 -14.25 -20.69 0.52
N ASN A 342 -14.47 -19.72 -0.36
CA ASN A 342 -13.49 -18.70 -0.79
C ASN A 342 -14.26 -17.59 -1.55
N TRP A 343 -13.57 -16.54 -2.00
CA TRP A 343 -14.14 -15.67 -3.04
C TRP A 343 -14.50 -16.52 -4.25
N ALA A 344 -15.76 -16.45 -4.69
CA ALA A 344 -16.21 -17.12 -5.91
C ALA A 344 -16.22 -16.11 -7.06
N ASP A 345 -15.94 -16.57 -8.27
CA ASP A 345 -16.21 -15.78 -9.47
C ASP A 345 -17.71 -15.56 -9.66
N GLY A 346 -18.07 -14.38 -10.11
CA GLY A 346 -19.40 -14.11 -10.62
C GLY A 346 -19.68 -15.03 -11.82
N ALA A 347 -20.87 -15.63 -11.85
CA ALA A 347 -21.24 -16.57 -12.91
C ALA A 347 -21.26 -15.94 -14.31
N ARG A 348 -21.42 -14.61 -14.40
CA ARG A 348 -21.39 -13.79 -15.63
C ARG A 348 -20.85 -12.39 -15.33
N ASP A 349 -20.55 -11.67 -16.41
CA ASP A 349 -20.16 -10.25 -16.37
C ASP A 349 -21.22 -9.36 -15.71
N VAL A 350 -20.77 -8.34 -14.97
CA VAL A 350 -21.62 -7.31 -14.36
C VAL A 350 -22.39 -6.49 -15.38
N THR A 351 -22.01 -6.49 -16.65
CA THR A 351 -22.72 -5.83 -17.74
C THR A 351 -23.90 -6.66 -18.27
N GLN A 352 -23.95 -7.96 -17.96
CA GLN A 352 -25.02 -8.85 -18.40
C GLN A 352 -26.15 -8.91 -17.37
N ALA A 353 -27.39 -8.78 -17.83
CA ALA A 353 -28.57 -8.89 -16.97
C ALA A 353 -28.81 -10.34 -16.51
N ALA A 354 -28.69 -11.31 -17.43
CA ALA A 354 -28.95 -12.72 -17.17
C ALA A 354 -27.73 -13.41 -16.54
N GLY A 355 -27.95 -14.16 -15.46
CA GLY A 355 -26.92 -14.99 -14.82
C GLY A 355 -25.92 -14.25 -13.93
N HIS A 356 -25.94 -12.91 -13.88
CA HIS A 356 -25.19 -12.12 -12.91
C HIS A 356 -26.02 -11.89 -11.63
N SER A 357 -25.42 -12.06 -10.44
CA SER A 357 -26.11 -12.01 -9.14
C SER A 357 -26.91 -10.71 -8.91
N PHE A 358 -26.31 -9.54 -9.17
CA PHE A 358 -27.04 -8.26 -9.06
C PHE A 358 -27.93 -7.96 -10.27
N GLY A 359 -27.70 -8.58 -11.43
CA GLY A 359 -28.64 -8.55 -12.55
C GLY A 359 -29.95 -9.22 -12.18
N VAL A 360 -29.86 -10.42 -11.59
CA VAL A 360 -31.01 -11.18 -11.09
C VAL A 360 -31.74 -10.43 -9.98
N ILE A 361 -31.03 -9.98 -8.94
CA ILE A 361 -31.64 -9.28 -7.78
C ILE A 361 -32.38 -8.00 -8.21
N LEU A 362 -31.89 -7.29 -9.23
CA LEU A 362 -32.48 -6.05 -9.69
C LEU A 362 -33.53 -6.21 -10.79
N THR A 363 -33.87 -7.44 -11.20
CA THR A 363 -34.82 -7.71 -12.29
C THR A 363 -36.13 -6.92 -12.11
N ASP A 364 -36.69 -6.93 -10.91
CA ASP A 364 -37.95 -6.24 -10.60
C ASP A 364 -37.79 -4.73 -10.34
N VAL A 365 -36.56 -4.27 -10.10
CA VAL A 365 -36.21 -2.85 -9.94
C VAL A 365 -36.07 -2.17 -11.30
N VAL A 366 -35.49 -2.87 -12.28
CA VAL A 366 -35.25 -2.35 -13.62
C VAL A 366 -36.39 -2.66 -14.60
N GLY A 367 -37.22 -3.66 -14.30
CA GLY A 367 -38.42 -4.05 -15.03
C GLY A 367 -39.73 -3.69 -14.32
N ASN A 368 -40.85 -4.10 -14.92
CA ASN A 368 -42.18 -3.94 -14.33
C ASN A 368 -42.62 -5.21 -13.63
N ASN A 369 -42.89 -5.11 -12.33
CA ASN A 369 -43.52 -6.15 -11.54
C ASN A 369 -44.66 -5.52 -10.72
N VAL A 370 -45.84 -6.16 -10.77
CA VAL A 370 -47.04 -5.66 -10.10
C VAL A 370 -46.90 -5.69 -8.58
N ASN A 371 -46.18 -6.68 -8.04
CA ASN A 371 -46.08 -6.94 -6.61
C ASN A 371 -44.74 -6.53 -5.99
N VAL A 372 -43.86 -5.88 -6.75
CA VAL A 372 -42.58 -5.37 -6.21
C VAL A 372 -42.55 -3.85 -6.34
N LYS A 373 -42.17 -3.19 -5.25
CA LYS A 373 -42.01 -1.73 -5.15
C LYS A 373 -40.69 -1.41 -4.48
N PHE A 374 -40.11 -0.25 -4.78
CA PHE A 374 -38.79 0.12 -4.28
C PHE A 374 -38.57 1.63 -4.16
N LEU A 375 -37.62 1.98 -3.31
CA LEU A 375 -37.04 3.30 -3.18
C LEU A 375 -35.55 3.23 -3.53
N ALA A 376 -35.12 4.04 -4.50
CA ALA A 376 -33.73 4.11 -4.93
C ALA A 376 -33.11 5.47 -4.62
N TYR A 377 -31.88 5.46 -4.10
CA TYR A 377 -31.12 6.64 -3.75
C TYR A 377 -29.70 6.59 -4.29
N ASN A 378 -29.18 7.71 -4.78
CA ASN A 378 -27.82 7.82 -5.32
C ASN A 378 -27.40 9.29 -5.38
N ASN A 379 -26.16 9.59 -4.98
CA ASN A 379 -25.62 10.94 -5.11
C ASN A 379 -25.23 11.34 -6.54
N VAL A 380 -25.15 10.36 -7.44
CA VAL A 380 -24.99 10.53 -8.89
C VAL A 380 -25.99 9.58 -9.56
N PRO A 381 -27.28 9.93 -9.64
CA PRO A 381 -28.29 9.03 -10.19
C PRO A 381 -28.12 8.87 -11.71
N PRO A 382 -28.53 7.72 -12.27
CA PRO A 382 -28.60 7.56 -13.72
C PRO A 382 -29.52 8.61 -14.34
N GLY A 383 -29.07 9.25 -15.42
CA GLY A 383 -29.85 10.21 -16.20
C GLY A 383 -30.10 11.58 -15.55
N ILE A 384 -29.62 11.84 -14.31
CA ILE A 384 -29.84 13.10 -13.60
C ILE A 384 -28.51 13.83 -13.37
N PRO A 385 -28.13 14.80 -14.21
CA PRO A 385 -26.90 15.55 -14.02
C PRO A 385 -27.02 16.58 -12.88
N ASN A 386 -25.88 16.98 -12.31
CA ASN A 386 -25.76 18.10 -11.38
C ASN A 386 -26.56 18.01 -10.06
N VAL A 387 -26.83 16.79 -9.56
CA VAL A 387 -27.45 16.60 -8.24
C VAL A 387 -26.62 17.27 -7.15
N LYS A 388 -27.26 18.14 -6.37
CA LYS A 388 -26.63 18.87 -5.26
C LYS A 388 -26.93 18.16 -3.94
N THR A 389 -26.24 17.08 -3.65
CA THR A 389 -26.26 16.42 -2.32
C THR A 389 -24.88 16.43 -1.68
N LYS A 390 -24.85 16.41 -0.35
CA LYS A 390 -23.61 16.21 0.44
C LYS A 390 -23.38 14.74 0.80
N SER A 391 -24.40 13.89 0.62
CA SER A 391 -24.29 12.46 0.89
C SER A 391 -23.54 11.73 -0.21
N ASN A 392 -22.89 10.63 0.16
CA ASN A 392 -22.30 9.70 -0.78
C ASN A 392 -23.14 8.41 -0.92
N GLY A 393 -24.22 8.30 -0.15
CA GLY A 393 -25.04 7.11 -0.07
C GLY A 393 -25.64 6.72 -1.43
N LYS A 394 -25.57 5.44 -1.74
CA LYS A 394 -26.24 4.82 -2.89
C LYS A 394 -26.82 3.47 -2.49
N GLY A 395 -27.98 3.14 -3.02
CA GLY A 395 -28.68 1.92 -2.67
C GLY A 395 -30.13 1.87 -3.10
N VAL A 396 -30.76 0.74 -2.78
CA VAL A 396 -32.17 0.45 -3.09
C VAL A 396 -32.81 -0.26 -1.91
N ILE A 397 -34.01 0.15 -1.53
CA ILE A 397 -34.90 -0.61 -0.64
C ILE A 397 -35.98 -1.22 -1.52
N ILE A 398 -36.18 -2.53 -1.45
CA ILE A 398 -37.15 -3.29 -2.23
C ILE A 398 -38.12 -3.94 -1.26
N ILE A 399 -39.41 -3.93 -1.60
CA ILE A 399 -40.48 -4.63 -0.86
C ILE A 399 -41.33 -5.47 -1.79
N SER A 400 -41.92 -6.52 -1.23
CA SER A 400 -43.09 -7.17 -1.79
C SER A 400 -44.35 -6.41 -1.38
N THR A 401 -45.36 -6.38 -2.24
CA THR A 401 -46.73 -5.94 -1.91
C THR A 401 -47.72 -7.10 -2.08
N ALA A 402 -47.22 -8.33 -2.14
CA ALA A 402 -48.07 -9.50 -2.16
C ALA A 402 -48.75 -9.70 -0.80
N VAL A 403 -50.01 -10.11 -0.82
CA VAL A 403 -50.81 -10.26 0.40
C VAL A 403 -50.15 -11.25 1.37
N ASN A 404 -50.02 -10.86 2.65
CA ASN A 404 -49.42 -11.63 3.73
C ASN A 404 -47.93 -12.00 3.54
N VAL A 405 -47.20 -11.25 2.71
CA VAL A 405 -45.75 -11.36 2.57
C VAL A 405 -45.08 -10.24 3.38
N ASN A 406 -43.92 -10.51 3.98
CA ASN A 406 -43.15 -9.55 4.78
C ASN A 406 -41.68 -9.61 4.34
N ASP A 407 -41.48 -9.55 3.01
CA ASP A 407 -40.20 -9.79 2.37
C ASP A 407 -39.69 -8.50 1.76
N GLY A 408 -38.47 -8.12 2.16
CA GLY A 408 -37.78 -6.97 1.61
C GLY A 408 -36.30 -7.23 1.37
N ALA A 409 -35.69 -6.33 0.63
CA ALA A 409 -34.25 -6.29 0.46
C ALA A 409 -33.73 -4.87 0.62
N TRP A 410 -32.54 -4.72 1.20
CA TRP A 410 -31.79 -3.48 1.21
C TRP A 410 -30.42 -3.67 0.56
N ILE A 411 -30.16 -2.88 -0.47
CA ILE A 411 -28.91 -2.89 -1.21
C ILE A 411 -28.15 -1.61 -0.89
N VAL A 412 -26.86 -1.74 -0.57
CA VAL A 412 -25.92 -0.62 -0.50
C VAL A 412 -24.80 -0.82 -1.51
N HIS A 413 -24.39 0.24 -2.20
CA HIS A 413 -23.31 0.16 -3.19
C HIS A 413 -22.51 1.45 -3.35
N THR A 414 -21.40 1.39 -4.11
CA THR A 414 -20.58 2.56 -4.45
C THR A 414 -20.70 3.05 -5.90
N VAL A 415 -21.40 2.32 -6.77
CA VAL A 415 -21.51 2.60 -8.22
C VAL A 415 -22.33 3.88 -8.54
N PRO A 416 -21.74 4.96 -9.07
CA PRO A 416 -22.48 6.11 -9.58
C PRO A 416 -23.21 5.75 -10.88
N GLY A 417 -24.37 6.36 -11.15
CA GLY A 417 -25.16 6.09 -12.36
C GLY A 417 -25.94 4.78 -12.33
N PHE A 418 -26.11 4.17 -11.14
CA PHE A 418 -26.72 2.84 -10.98
C PHE A 418 -27.65 2.79 -9.74
N PRO A 419 -28.71 1.96 -9.74
CA PRO A 419 -29.31 1.31 -10.90
C PRO A 419 -30.26 2.25 -11.67
N ALA A 420 -30.49 1.96 -12.94
CA ALA A 420 -31.44 2.69 -13.77
C ALA A 420 -32.87 2.17 -13.52
N ALA A 421 -33.61 2.87 -12.65
CA ALA A 421 -34.94 2.46 -12.19
C ALA A 421 -35.94 2.41 -13.36
N LYS A 422 -36.62 1.27 -13.55
CA LYS A 422 -37.64 1.04 -14.61
C LYS A 422 -37.19 1.26 -16.06
N THR A 423 -35.89 1.25 -16.35
CA THR A 423 -35.36 1.48 -17.71
C THR A 423 -34.52 0.31 -18.25
N GLY A 424 -34.60 -0.86 -17.61
CA GLY A 424 -33.77 -2.01 -17.93
C GLY A 424 -32.39 -1.98 -17.27
N TYR A 425 -31.78 -3.17 -17.15
CA TYR A 425 -30.47 -3.34 -16.53
C TYR A 425 -29.38 -2.68 -17.36
N SER A 426 -28.59 -1.82 -16.73
CA SER A 426 -27.42 -1.21 -17.34
C SER A 426 -26.33 -0.99 -16.30
N TRP A 427 -25.09 -1.27 -16.69
CA TRP A 427 -23.90 -0.96 -15.90
C TRP A 427 -23.18 0.25 -16.52
N PRO A 428 -22.84 1.29 -15.74
CA PRO A 428 -22.14 2.46 -16.26
C PRO A 428 -20.74 2.09 -16.80
N ALA A 429 -20.50 2.33 -18.09
CA ALA A 429 -19.25 1.92 -18.76
C ALA A 429 -17.98 2.49 -18.08
N ALA A 430 -18.04 3.73 -17.61
CA ALA A 430 -16.93 4.39 -16.90
C ALA A 430 -16.57 3.73 -15.54
N GLU A 431 -17.48 2.91 -15.00
CA GLU A 431 -17.34 2.26 -13.71
C GLU A 431 -16.89 0.79 -13.83
N ILE A 432 -16.88 0.20 -15.04
CA ILE A 432 -16.27 -1.12 -15.31
C ILE A 432 -14.80 -1.13 -14.88
N ALA A 433 -14.19 0.04 -14.99
CA ALA A 433 -12.80 0.21 -14.69
C ALA A 433 -12.51 0.10 -13.16
N LYS A 434 -13.43 0.58 -12.32
CA LYS A 434 -13.12 0.86 -10.93
C LYS A 434 -13.54 -0.28 -10.01
N GLY A 435 -12.85 -0.40 -8.89
CA GLY A 435 -13.30 -1.28 -7.82
C GLY A 435 -14.60 -0.75 -7.20
N HIS A 436 -15.60 -1.62 -7.06
CA HIS A 436 -16.86 -1.31 -6.41
C HIS A 436 -17.25 -2.39 -5.41
N LEU A 437 -18.01 -2.00 -4.40
CA LEU A 437 -18.59 -2.91 -3.42
C LEU A 437 -20.10 -2.76 -3.45
N LEU A 438 -20.80 -3.89 -3.58
CA LEU A 438 -22.25 -4.00 -3.53
C LEU A 438 -22.61 -5.04 -2.48
N ILE A 439 -23.61 -4.75 -1.65
CA ILE A 439 -24.10 -5.67 -0.64
C ILE A 439 -25.61 -5.70 -0.75
N CYS A 440 -26.17 -6.89 -0.90
CA CYS A 440 -27.61 -7.14 -0.82
C CYS A 440 -27.92 -7.80 0.53
N MET A 441 -28.95 -7.28 1.21
CA MET A 441 -29.40 -7.76 2.51
C MET A 441 -30.87 -8.12 2.42
N THR A 442 -31.22 -9.38 2.69
CA THR A 442 -32.62 -9.78 2.86
C THR A 442 -33.11 -9.34 4.24
N ILE A 443 -34.23 -8.64 4.29
CA ILE A 443 -34.79 -8.02 5.49
C ILE A 443 -36.30 -8.29 5.56
N ALA A 444 -36.88 -8.11 6.74
CA ALA A 444 -38.33 -8.04 6.89
C ALA A 444 -38.80 -6.59 6.66
N GLU A 445 -39.96 -6.41 6.03
CA GLU A 445 -40.54 -5.08 5.76
C GLU A 445 -40.74 -4.26 7.04
N THR A 446 -41.09 -4.92 8.14
CA THR A 446 -41.16 -4.33 9.49
C THR A 446 -39.87 -3.61 9.94
N GLN A 447 -38.72 -3.89 9.33
CA GLN A 447 -37.43 -3.26 9.67
C GLN A 447 -37.10 -2.03 8.82
N ILE A 448 -37.90 -1.74 7.78
CA ILE A 448 -37.66 -0.64 6.83
C ILE A 448 -37.62 0.70 7.55
N ASN A 449 -38.51 0.94 8.50
CA ASN A 449 -38.51 2.22 9.24
C ASN A 449 -37.19 2.45 10.02
N ALA A 450 -36.53 1.39 10.51
CA ALA A 450 -35.23 1.51 11.17
C ALA A 450 -34.09 1.85 10.18
N ILE A 451 -34.15 1.30 8.97
CA ILE A 451 -33.23 1.62 7.87
C ILE A 451 -33.48 3.05 7.41
N ALA A 452 -34.75 3.43 7.22
CA ALA A 452 -35.17 4.77 6.83
C ALA A 452 -34.73 5.84 7.83
N ALA A 453 -34.83 5.58 9.13
CA ALA A 453 -34.31 6.48 10.16
C ALA A 453 -32.80 6.73 10.02
N SER A 454 -32.06 5.70 9.61
CA SER A 454 -30.61 5.77 9.38
C SER A 454 -30.27 6.50 8.08
N LEU A 455 -31.03 6.25 7.01
CA LEU A 455 -30.88 6.93 5.72
C LEU A 455 -31.30 8.40 5.81
N PHE A 456 -32.42 8.72 6.43
CA PHE A 456 -32.86 10.09 6.71
C PHE A 456 -31.74 10.89 7.40
N ARG A 457 -31.02 10.26 8.33
CA ARG A 457 -29.88 10.90 9.00
C ARG A 457 -28.66 11.08 8.09
N ALA A 458 -28.47 10.20 7.11
CA ALA A 458 -27.39 10.25 6.12
C ALA A 458 -27.70 11.12 4.89
N GLU A 459 -28.89 11.74 4.83
CA GLU A 459 -29.32 12.71 3.81
C GLU A 459 -29.04 12.28 2.34
N PRO A 460 -29.30 11.01 1.94
CA PRO A 460 -29.09 10.59 0.56
C PRO A 460 -30.08 11.29 -0.38
N PHE A 461 -29.72 11.37 -1.66
CA PHE A 461 -30.64 11.86 -2.68
C PHE A 461 -31.48 10.70 -3.20
N VAL A 462 -32.77 10.70 -2.88
CA VAL A 462 -33.76 9.74 -3.41
C VAL A 462 -34.16 10.21 -4.82
N TYR A 463 -33.99 9.34 -5.82
CA TYR A 463 -34.30 9.67 -7.23
C TYR A 463 -35.46 8.85 -7.79
N TYR A 464 -35.90 7.82 -7.07
CA TYR A 464 -37.07 7.02 -7.43
C TYR A 464 -37.73 6.46 -6.17
N ASN A 465 -39.05 6.46 -6.13
CA ASN A 465 -39.85 5.81 -5.10
C ASN A 465 -41.23 5.47 -5.67
N ASP A 466 -41.59 4.18 -5.68
CA ASP A 466 -42.95 3.72 -5.99
C ASP A 466 -43.58 2.92 -4.84
N ILE A 467 -42.94 2.89 -3.66
CA ILE A 467 -43.50 2.25 -2.46
C ILE A 467 -44.76 3.01 -2.02
N PRO A 468 -45.94 2.37 -2.02
CA PRO A 468 -47.19 3.04 -1.68
C PRO A 468 -47.29 3.33 -0.18
N GLU A 469 -48.04 4.38 0.17
CA GLU A 469 -48.21 4.80 1.57
C GLU A 469 -48.90 3.73 2.43
N THR A 470 -49.72 2.87 1.83
CA THR A 470 -50.40 1.76 2.52
C THR A 470 -49.43 0.76 3.14
N GLU A 471 -48.32 0.46 2.46
CA GLU A 471 -47.27 -0.47 2.92
C GLU A 471 -46.35 0.17 3.96
N THR A 472 -46.32 1.50 4.00
CA THR A 472 -45.48 2.28 4.92
C THR A 472 -46.29 2.97 6.01
N ALA A 473 -47.56 2.55 6.18
CA ALA A 473 -48.40 2.98 7.27
C ALA A 473 -47.72 2.69 8.62
N GLY A 474 -47.56 3.73 9.45
CA GLY A 474 -46.82 3.62 10.71
C GLY A 474 -45.29 3.70 10.59
N MET A 475 -44.72 4.02 9.42
CA MET A 475 -43.28 4.23 9.20
C MET A 475 -42.94 5.73 9.03
N PRO A 476 -42.96 6.54 10.11
CA PRO A 476 -42.79 7.99 10.01
C PRO A 476 -41.42 8.43 9.49
N ASP A 477 -40.36 7.65 9.71
CA ASP A 477 -39.03 8.00 9.21
C ASP A 477 -38.86 7.63 7.73
N PHE A 478 -39.58 6.61 7.24
CA PHE A 478 -39.69 6.34 5.81
C PHE A 478 -40.38 7.50 5.09
N LYS A 479 -41.51 7.98 5.62
CA LYS A 479 -42.20 9.15 5.06
C LYS A 479 -41.27 10.36 4.91
N LYS A 480 -40.53 10.71 5.97
CA LYS A 480 -39.54 11.81 5.93
C LYS A 480 -38.45 11.59 4.88
N LEU A 481 -37.96 10.36 4.74
CA LEU A 481 -36.93 10.00 3.74
C LEU A 481 -37.50 10.13 2.31
N ALA A 482 -38.68 9.58 2.05
CA ALA A 482 -39.34 9.60 0.75
C ALA A 482 -39.69 11.03 0.30
N GLU A 483 -40.06 11.90 1.24
CA GLU A 483 -40.31 13.33 1.00
C GLU A 483 -39.02 14.18 0.88
N GLY A 484 -37.84 13.57 1.03
CA GLY A 484 -36.55 14.27 0.93
C GLY A 484 -36.30 15.27 2.07
N GLN A 485 -36.97 15.10 3.21
CA GLN A 485 -36.74 15.95 4.38
C GLN A 485 -35.31 15.78 4.91
N ILE A 486 -34.79 16.83 5.56
CA ILE A 486 -33.49 16.78 6.23
C ILE A 486 -33.65 16.91 7.75
N PRO A 487 -32.80 16.24 8.56
CA PRO A 487 -32.92 16.33 10.00
C PRO A 487 -32.65 17.74 10.54
N SER A 488 -33.70 18.38 11.05
CA SER A 488 -33.62 19.76 11.57
C SER A 488 -33.22 19.81 13.05
N THR A 489 -33.65 18.82 13.85
CA THR A 489 -33.44 18.75 15.31
C THR A 489 -32.49 17.61 15.74
N PRO A 490 -31.78 17.78 16.87
CA PRO A 490 -30.98 16.71 17.48
C PRO A 490 -31.83 15.50 17.91
N PRO A 491 -31.23 14.30 18.05
CA PRO A 491 -29.80 14.00 17.91
C PRO A 491 -29.37 13.88 16.43
N PHE A 492 -28.24 14.51 16.04
CA PHE A 492 -27.75 14.49 14.65
C PHE A 492 -26.93 13.25 14.26
N THR A 493 -26.87 12.26 15.15
CA THR A 493 -26.29 10.94 14.91
C THR A 493 -27.29 9.90 15.38
N ILE A 494 -27.36 8.77 14.70
CA ILE A 494 -28.23 7.65 15.08
C ILE A 494 -27.49 6.33 14.92
N SER A 495 -27.82 5.38 15.81
CA SER A 495 -27.44 3.98 15.67
C SER A 495 -28.71 3.14 15.73
N ARG A 496 -28.90 2.26 14.74
CA ARG A 496 -29.99 1.30 14.67
C ARG A 496 -29.42 -0.09 14.45
N SER A 497 -30.22 -1.11 14.73
CA SER A 497 -29.85 -2.49 14.45
C SER A 497 -31.02 -3.18 13.79
N ILE A 498 -30.70 -3.98 12.78
CA ILE A 498 -31.64 -4.84 12.07
C ILE A 498 -31.10 -6.27 12.10
N LYS A 499 -31.97 -7.25 11.85
CA LYS A 499 -31.63 -8.65 11.68
C LYS A 499 -31.98 -9.09 10.26
N LEU A 500 -31.05 -9.72 9.57
CA LEU A 500 -31.31 -10.30 8.26
C LEU A 500 -32.24 -11.51 8.39
N THR A 501 -33.12 -11.69 7.41
CA THR A 501 -34.01 -12.86 7.31
C THR A 501 -33.27 -14.04 6.67
N GLY A 502 -33.59 -15.28 7.08
CA GLY A 502 -32.97 -16.51 6.57
C GLY A 502 -32.17 -17.31 7.62
N ALA A 503 -31.51 -18.39 7.16
CA ALA A 503 -30.70 -19.27 8.02
C ALA A 503 -29.47 -18.54 8.56
N GLY A 504 -29.24 -18.57 9.88
CA GLY A 504 -28.09 -17.94 10.51
C GLY A 504 -28.20 -16.42 10.72
N ALA A 505 -29.42 -15.91 10.98
CA ALA A 505 -29.79 -14.51 11.22
C ALA A 505 -28.62 -13.60 11.67
N VAL A 506 -28.13 -12.77 10.74
CA VAL A 506 -27.01 -11.85 10.97
C VAL A 506 -27.53 -10.52 11.50
N SER A 507 -26.91 -10.01 12.57
CA SER A 507 -27.19 -8.66 13.06
C SER A 507 -26.38 -7.62 12.28
N VAL A 508 -27.07 -6.56 11.85
CA VAL A 508 -26.47 -5.42 11.15
C VAL A 508 -26.68 -4.16 11.99
N HIS A 509 -25.59 -3.56 12.44
CA HIS A 509 -25.58 -2.27 13.11
C HIS A 509 -25.39 -1.15 12.09
N ILE A 510 -26.36 -0.23 12.02
CA ILE A 510 -26.32 0.91 11.12
C ILE A 510 -25.94 2.14 11.93
N TYR A 511 -24.91 2.84 11.50
CA TYR A 511 -24.47 4.10 12.07
C TYR A 511 -24.62 5.20 11.05
N SER A 512 -25.29 6.29 11.42
CA SER A 512 -25.46 7.43 10.52
C SER A 512 -25.27 8.76 11.23
N LYS A 513 -24.81 9.75 10.47
CA LYS A 513 -24.69 11.13 10.92
C LYS A 513 -25.17 12.10 9.84
N SER A 514 -25.78 13.19 10.29
CA SER A 514 -26.18 14.30 9.41
C SER A 514 -25.05 15.32 9.25
N ALA A 515 -25.18 16.20 8.27
CA ALA A 515 -24.23 17.30 8.04
C ALA A 515 -24.12 18.24 9.26
N LYS A 516 -25.18 18.31 10.08
CA LYS A 516 -25.23 19.15 11.29
C LYS A 516 -24.46 18.60 12.49
N SER A 517 -24.16 17.29 12.54
CA SER A 517 -23.49 16.67 13.69
C SER A 517 -22.07 17.17 13.97
N ARG A 518 -21.35 17.67 12.95
CA ARG A 518 -19.92 18.05 13.01
C ARG A 518 -18.99 16.94 13.51
N TYR A 519 -19.46 15.70 13.59
CA TYR A 519 -18.65 14.55 14.04
C TYR A 519 -17.91 13.91 12.86
N GLU A 520 -16.67 13.52 13.09
CA GLU A 520 -15.92 12.67 12.17
C GLU A 520 -16.46 11.23 12.26
N MET A 521 -16.83 10.65 11.12
CA MET A 521 -17.57 9.39 11.07
C MET A 521 -16.81 8.23 11.71
N TYR A 522 -15.54 8.03 11.38
CA TYR A 522 -14.77 6.86 11.80
C TYR A 522 -14.42 6.91 13.29
N ARG A 523 -13.90 8.04 13.78
CA ARG A 523 -13.43 8.19 15.17
C ARG A 523 -14.55 8.53 16.15
N LYS A 524 -15.46 9.42 15.79
CA LYS A 524 -16.46 9.94 16.74
C LYS A 524 -17.77 9.18 16.69
N VAL A 525 -18.07 8.46 15.61
CA VAL A 525 -19.27 7.61 15.50
C VAL A 525 -18.89 6.13 15.58
N ILE A 526 -18.12 5.62 14.62
CA ILE A 526 -17.85 4.18 14.49
C ILE A 526 -17.00 3.61 15.62
N LEU A 527 -15.81 4.17 15.90
CA LEU A 527 -14.95 3.70 16.99
C LEU A 527 -15.62 3.74 18.37
N ARG A 528 -16.53 4.71 18.58
CA ARG A 528 -17.32 4.83 19.82
C ARG A 528 -18.45 3.82 19.87
N GLY A 529 -19.14 3.61 18.75
CA GLY A 529 -20.23 2.64 18.63
C GLY A 529 -19.74 1.19 18.75
N LEU A 530 -18.74 0.81 17.96
CA LEU A 530 -18.18 -0.56 17.93
C LEU A 530 -17.35 -0.90 19.16
N LYS A 531 -16.79 0.11 19.84
CA LYS A 531 -15.88 -0.07 20.97
C LYS A 531 -14.66 -0.96 20.69
N LYS A 532 -14.18 -1.00 19.43
CA LYS A 532 -13.08 -1.86 18.96
C LYS A 532 -12.05 -1.04 18.18
N THR A 533 -10.80 -1.54 18.07
CA THR A 533 -9.87 -1.04 17.04
C THR A 533 -10.41 -1.44 15.67
N ILE A 534 -10.17 -0.62 14.65
CA ILE A 534 -10.64 -0.88 13.27
C ILE A 534 -9.48 -0.81 12.29
N LYS A 535 -9.50 -1.65 11.25
CA LYS A 535 -8.63 -1.55 10.07
C LYS A 535 -9.45 -0.97 8.92
N VAL A 536 -8.90 0.01 8.19
CA VAL A 536 -9.63 0.80 7.20
C VAL A 536 -9.04 0.68 5.80
N TRP A 537 -9.88 0.25 4.84
CA TRP A 537 -9.65 0.35 3.40
C TRP A 537 -10.47 1.50 2.83
N SER A 538 -9.79 2.48 2.25
CA SER A 538 -10.43 3.69 1.71
C SER A 538 -9.41 4.54 0.95
N ARG A 539 -9.89 5.34 -0.01
CA ARG A 539 -9.15 6.50 -0.56
C ARG A 539 -8.84 7.52 0.51
N ARG A 540 -7.62 8.08 0.48
CA ARG A 540 -7.11 8.92 1.56
C ARG A 540 -6.54 10.24 1.05
N ASP A 541 -6.68 11.27 1.89
CA ASP A 541 -6.01 12.56 1.72
C ASP A 541 -4.74 12.69 2.59
N ASN A 542 -4.26 11.57 3.16
CA ASN A 542 -3.11 11.43 4.07
C ASN A 542 -3.10 12.38 5.29
N LYS A 543 -4.24 13.02 5.62
CA LYS A 543 -4.34 13.93 6.78
C LYS A 543 -4.81 13.22 8.04
N LEU A 544 -5.68 12.21 7.92
CA LEU A 544 -6.08 11.37 9.04
C LEU A 544 -4.99 10.33 9.34
N LYS A 545 -4.51 10.30 10.59
CA LYS A 545 -3.41 9.41 11.04
C LYS A 545 -3.97 8.12 11.66
N GLY A 546 -3.23 7.02 11.50
CA GLY A 546 -3.64 5.71 12.00
C GLY A 546 -3.57 5.52 13.52
N ASP A 547 -2.71 6.26 14.22
CA ASP A 547 -2.62 6.21 15.67
C ASP A 547 -3.40 7.37 16.29
N CYS A 548 -4.70 7.15 16.47
CA CYS A 548 -5.54 8.07 17.22
C CYS A 548 -5.36 7.82 18.72
N ARG A 549 -4.94 8.84 19.49
CA ARG A 549 -4.94 8.86 20.98
C ARG A 549 -6.37 8.79 21.55
N VAL A 550 -7.04 7.66 21.39
CA VAL A 550 -8.17 7.23 22.23
C VAL A 550 -7.59 6.13 23.09
N LEU A 551 -7.65 6.25 24.42
CA LEU A 551 -7.17 5.20 25.33
C LEU A 551 -7.73 3.84 24.86
N GLU A 552 -6.82 2.91 24.56
CA GLU A 552 -7.08 1.51 24.18
C GLU A 552 -7.67 1.21 22.78
N ARG A 553 -7.89 2.19 21.87
CA ARG A 553 -8.46 1.92 20.52
C ARG A 553 -7.79 2.71 19.40
N ASN A 554 -7.48 2.02 18.29
CA ASN A 554 -6.74 2.58 17.15
C ASN A 554 -7.54 2.52 15.82
N ILE A 555 -7.11 3.32 14.83
CA ILE A 555 -7.59 3.23 13.43
C ILE A 555 -6.42 2.77 12.57
N ARG A 556 -6.27 1.49 12.32
CA ARG A 556 -5.18 0.98 11.49
C ARG A 556 -5.54 1.15 10.02
N LEU A 557 -4.56 1.55 9.21
CA LEU A 557 -4.76 1.72 7.78
C LEU A 557 -4.35 0.44 7.06
N ILE A 558 -5.26 -0.13 6.27
CA ILE A 558 -4.93 -1.28 5.40
C ILE A 558 -4.01 -0.77 4.30
N LYS A 559 -2.89 -1.46 4.06
CA LYS A 559 -1.93 -1.08 3.03
C LYS A 559 -2.49 -1.39 1.63
N SER A 560 -2.23 -0.47 0.71
CA SER A 560 -2.45 -0.58 -0.74
C SER A 560 -1.09 -0.81 -1.41
N PRO A 561 -0.98 -1.64 -2.46
CA PRO A 561 -2.04 -2.40 -3.12
C PRO A 561 -2.45 -3.63 -2.30
N ALA A 562 -3.49 -4.34 -2.73
CA ALA A 562 -3.94 -5.60 -2.13
C ALA A 562 -4.53 -6.54 -3.21
N GLN A 563 -4.92 -7.74 -2.82
CA GLN A 563 -5.50 -8.79 -3.66
C GLN A 563 -6.84 -9.24 -3.09
N ILE A 564 -7.89 -9.28 -3.91
CA ILE A 564 -9.20 -9.83 -3.57
C ILE A 564 -9.35 -11.16 -4.29
N GLY A 565 -9.02 -12.27 -3.62
CA GLY A 565 -8.80 -13.54 -4.33
C GLY A 565 -7.56 -13.42 -5.22
N ASP A 566 -7.74 -13.63 -6.51
CA ASP A 566 -6.79 -13.42 -7.61
C ASP A 566 -6.96 -12.05 -8.31
N HIS A 567 -7.85 -11.17 -7.83
CA HIS A 567 -8.05 -9.84 -8.42
C HIS A 567 -7.15 -8.79 -7.73
N PRO A 568 -6.15 -8.21 -8.43
CA PRO A 568 -5.36 -7.11 -7.89
C PRO A 568 -6.22 -5.85 -7.73
N THR A 569 -6.07 -5.16 -6.60
CA THR A 569 -6.74 -3.88 -6.34
C THR A 569 -5.81 -2.88 -5.66
N ASN A 570 -6.15 -1.60 -5.75
CA ASN A 570 -5.47 -0.53 -5.03
C ASN A 570 -6.51 0.51 -4.57
N ALA A 571 -6.23 1.15 -3.42
CA ALA A 571 -7.15 2.09 -2.81
C ALA A 571 -7.48 3.28 -3.72
N GLU A 572 -6.61 3.65 -4.68
CA GLU A 572 -6.80 4.79 -5.58
C GLU A 572 -7.75 4.48 -6.75
N ALA A 573 -7.82 3.22 -7.20
CA ALA A 573 -8.69 2.75 -8.26
C ALA A 573 -9.99 2.10 -7.74
N ASP A 574 -10.08 1.88 -6.44
CA ASP A 574 -11.26 1.33 -5.76
C ASP A 574 -12.10 2.46 -5.15
N GLU A 575 -13.40 2.53 -5.50
CA GLU A 575 -14.37 3.48 -4.96
C GLU A 575 -14.99 2.99 -3.64
N SER A 576 -14.74 1.73 -3.25
CA SER A 576 -15.24 1.15 -2.01
C SER A 576 -14.53 1.69 -0.77
N ASN A 577 -15.29 1.75 0.32
CA ASN A 577 -14.77 2.09 1.63
C ASN A 577 -15.32 1.08 2.63
N TRP A 578 -14.44 0.41 3.35
CA TRP A 578 -14.85 -0.61 4.29
C TRP A 578 -13.87 -0.73 5.45
N ILE A 579 -14.37 -1.30 6.55
CA ILE A 579 -13.60 -1.53 7.76
C ILE A 579 -13.78 -2.94 8.29
N VAL A 580 -12.77 -3.43 9.01
CA VAL A 580 -12.86 -4.66 9.80
C VAL A 580 -12.41 -4.40 11.24
N SER A 581 -13.03 -5.04 12.22
CA SER A 581 -12.68 -4.86 13.63
C SER A 581 -11.44 -5.65 14.06
N GLU A 582 -10.76 -5.18 15.11
CA GLU A 582 -9.66 -5.86 15.78
C GLU A 582 -9.76 -5.61 17.30
N PRO A 583 -9.99 -6.64 18.14
CA PRO A 583 -10.45 -7.99 17.81
C PRO A 583 -11.96 -8.06 17.46
N GLY A 584 -12.41 -9.16 16.86
CA GLY A 584 -13.84 -9.46 16.66
C GLY A 584 -14.23 -9.71 15.20
N ASN A 585 -15.52 -9.98 14.96
CA ASN A 585 -16.04 -10.48 13.68
C ASN A 585 -16.84 -9.44 12.88
N ILE A 586 -16.51 -8.16 13.03
CA ILE A 586 -17.27 -7.07 12.42
C ILE A 586 -16.63 -6.63 11.12
N PHE A 587 -17.41 -6.67 10.04
CA PHE A 587 -17.13 -6.01 8.77
C PHE A 587 -18.10 -4.84 8.61
N CYS A 588 -17.66 -3.67 8.13
CA CYS A 588 -18.60 -2.60 7.76
C CYS A 588 -18.35 -2.04 6.37
N PHE A 589 -19.44 -1.81 5.66
CA PHE A 589 -19.52 -0.92 4.51
C PHE A 589 -19.59 0.53 4.96
N MET A 590 -18.89 1.42 4.26
CA MET A 590 -18.90 2.86 4.49
C MET A 590 -19.24 3.58 3.17
N ASP A 591 -20.16 4.54 3.20
CA ASP A 591 -20.44 5.38 2.03
C ASP A 591 -19.39 6.50 1.82
N LYS A 592 -18.72 6.89 2.91
CA LYS A 592 -17.78 8.01 2.95
C LYS A 592 -16.34 7.54 3.12
N PRO A 593 -15.38 8.09 2.36
CA PRO A 593 -13.97 7.75 2.52
C PRO A 593 -13.35 8.28 3.82
N TYR A 594 -12.23 7.69 4.22
CA TYR A 594 -11.39 8.09 5.34
C TYR A 594 -10.47 9.26 4.93
N ALA A 595 -11.05 10.45 4.78
CA ALA A 595 -10.33 11.67 4.39
C ALA A 595 -10.82 12.87 5.23
N VAL A 596 -9.90 13.78 5.62
CA VAL A 596 -10.31 15.03 6.31
C VAL A 596 -11.14 15.90 5.38
N THR A 597 -10.73 15.96 4.11
CA THR A 597 -11.38 16.77 3.08
C THR A 597 -12.01 15.88 2.02
N ILE A 598 -13.33 16.00 1.86
CA ILE A 598 -14.12 15.34 0.83
C ILE A 598 -14.69 16.46 -0.04
N GLN A 599 -14.47 16.41 -1.36
CA GLN A 599 -14.97 17.44 -2.29
C GLN A 599 -14.70 18.90 -1.83
N LYS A 600 -13.50 19.16 -1.28
CA LYS A 600 -13.05 20.46 -0.72
C LYS A 600 -13.75 20.90 0.59
N LYS A 601 -14.58 20.07 1.22
CA LYS A 601 -15.23 20.34 2.51
C LYS A 601 -14.73 19.37 3.58
N SER A 602 -14.86 19.75 4.85
CA SER A 602 -14.51 18.83 5.94
C SER A 602 -15.54 17.70 6.01
N GLN A 603 -15.08 16.45 6.07
CA GLN A 603 -15.93 15.27 6.29
C GLN A 603 -16.83 15.42 7.53
N SER A 604 -16.39 16.15 8.56
CA SER A 604 -17.20 16.48 9.74
C SER A 604 -18.51 17.19 9.39
N THR A 605 -18.53 17.94 8.29
CA THR A 605 -19.64 18.78 7.82
C THR A 605 -20.49 18.12 6.72
N GLU A 606 -20.23 16.85 6.44
CA GLU A 606 -20.95 16.04 5.46
C GLU A 606 -21.65 14.87 6.16
N PRO A 607 -22.83 14.45 5.69
CA PRO A 607 -23.52 13.28 6.23
C PRO A 607 -22.81 11.98 5.82
N ALA A 608 -23.02 10.91 6.58
CA ALA A 608 -22.36 9.62 6.34
C ALA A 608 -23.19 8.46 6.91
N LEU A 609 -23.01 7.27 6.34
CA LEU A 609 -23.63 6.01 6.74
C LEU A 609 -22.60 4.86 6.76
N ALA A 610 -22.75 3.99 7.75
CA ALA A 610 -22.07 2.71 7.80
C ALA A 610 -23.06 1.59 8.12
N ALA A 611 -22.93 0.46 7.42
CA ALA A 611 -23.63 -0.78 7.74
C ALA A 611 -22.59 -1.81 8.21
N CYS A 612 -22.66 -2.22 9.48
CA CYS A 612 -21.71 -3.10 10.15
C CYS A 612 -22.34 -4.46 10.45
N PHE A 613 -21.78 -5.52 9.90
CA PHE A 613 -22.25 -6.90 9.97
C PHE A 613 -21.45 -7.67 11.02
N ASP A 614 -22.14 -8.33 11.95
CA ASP A 614 -21.52 -9.32 12.83
C ASP A 614 -21.59 -10.71 12.18
N GLN A 615 -20.66 -10.96 11.25
CA GLN A 615 -20.58 -12.22 10.51
C GLN A 615 -19.11 -12.60 10.29
N ALA A 616 -18.67 -13.61 11.05
CA ALA A 616 -17.34 -14.19 11.02
C ALA A 616 -16.84 -14.57 9.61
N ALA A 617 -17.67 -15.17 8.76
CA ALA A 617 -17.25 -15.59 7.42
C ALA A 617 -16.84 -14.39 6.55
N ILE A 618 -17.68 -13.35 6.50
CA ILE A 618 -17.41 -12.12 5.75
C ILE A 618 -16.20 -11.39 6.35
N PHE A 619 -16.20 -11.24 7.68
CA PHE A 619 -15.09 -10.62 8.41
C PHE A 619 -13.75 -11.31 8.08
N ALA A 620 -13.69 -12.64 8.14
CA ALA A 620 -12.45 -13.39 7.89
C ALA A 620 -11.88 -13.08 6.50
N ARG A 621 -12.72 -12.99 5.46
CA ARG A 621 -12.28 -12.70 4.08
C ARG A 621 -11.70 -11.31 3.94
N PHE A 622 -12.38 -10.29 4.47
CA PHE A 622 -11.87 -8.92 4.45
C PHE A 622 -10.66 -8.72 5.37
N ASN A 623 -10.57 -9.47 6.49
CA ASN A 623 -9.41 -9.44 7.36
C ASN A 623 -8.18 -10.12 6.73
N THR A 624 -8.35 -11.13 5.89
CA THR A 624 -7.26 -11.70 5.07
C THR A 624 -6.69 -10.64 4.12
N ILE A 625 -7.55 -9.90 3.41
CA ILE A 625 -7.11 -8.76 2.57
C ILE A 625 -6.33 -7.75 3.42
N ALA A 626 -6.87 -7.40 4.59
CA ALA A 626 -6.23 -6.49 5.53
C ALA A 626 -4.86 -6.97 6.07
N ALA A 627 -4.56 -8.26 5.98
CA ALA A 627 -3.35 -8.88 6.49
C ALA A 627 -2.21 -9.03 5.46
N GLN A 628 -2.50 -8.96 4.16
CA GLN A 628 -1.55 -9.28 3.06
C GLN A 628 -0.22 -8.52 3.11
N HIS A 629 -0.18 -7.34 3.74
CA HIS A 629 1.03 -6.52 3.84
C HIS A 629 1.45 -6.18 5.28
N ASN A 630 0.92 -6.89 6.28
CA ASN A 630 1.30 -6.75 7.69
C ASN A 630 2.53 -7.59 8.09
N THR A 631 3.31 -8.07 7.12
CA THR A 631 4.57 -8.81 7.35
C THR A 631 5.64 -8.03 8.13
N GLY A 632 5.44 -6.73 8.38
CA GLY A 632 6.31 -5.90 9.24
C GLY A 632 6.05 -6.00 10.76
N LYS A 633 4.98 -6.67 11.18
CA LYS A 633 4.80 -7.13 12.57
C LYS A 633 4.21 -8.54 12.52
N ARG A 634 5.03 -9.53 12.15
CA ARG A 634 4.68 -10.92 12.46
C ARG A 634 4.46 -11.01 13.96
N ASN A 635 3.34 -11.61 14.36
CA ASN A 635 3.19 -12.19 15.69
C ASN A 635 4.48 -12.93 16.03
N THR A 636 5.23 -12.44 17.02
CA THR A 636 6.54 -12.94 17.44
C THR A 636 6.43 -14.26 18.22
N TYR A 637 5.72 -15.24 17.66
CA TYR A 637 5.63 -16.58 18.20
C TYR A 637 5.90 -17.56 17.04
N ARG A 638 7.04 -18.27 17.08
CA ARG A 638 7.33 -19.32 16.08
C ARG A 638 6.45 -20.57 16.32
N ALA A 639 6.08 -20.84 17.58
CA ALA A 639 5.14 -21.88 17.97
C ALA A 639 4.60 -21.62 19.39
N ILE A 640 3.33 -21.97 19.66
CA ILE A 640 2.75 -22.03 21.01
C ILE A 640 2.34 -23.49 21.29
N LEU A 641 2.78 -24.05 22.43
CA LEU A 641 2.38 -25.38 22.91
C LEU A 641 1.50 -25.23 24.15
N TYR A 642 0.34 -25.86 24.14
CA TYR A 642 -0.52 -25.99 25.30
C TYR A 642 -0.66 -27.47 25.68
N LYS A 643 -0.14 -27.86 26.85
CA LYS A 643 -0.34 -29.21 27.42
C LYS A 643 -1.45 -29.14 28.46
N GLY A 644 -2.55 -29.84 28.21
CA GLY A 644 -3.65 -29.93 29.18
C GLY A 644 -3.26 -30.73 30.44
N PRO A 645 -3.92 -30.51 31.58
CA PRO A 645 -3.77 -31.36 32.77
C PRO A 645 -4.05 -32.83 32.43
N ARG A 646 -3.21 -33.75 32.91
CA ARG A 646 -3.29 -35.22 32.66
C ARG A 646 -3.22 -35.67 31.19
N GLN A 647 -2.80 -34.80 30.27
CA GLN A 647 -2.56 -35.18 28.87
C GLN A 647 -1.09 -35.01 28.53
N ASP A 648 -0.43 -36.07 28.09
CA ASP A 648 1.01 -36.00 27.77
C ASP A 648 1.30 -35.65 26.31
N ARG A 649 0.25 -35.51 25.50
CA ARG A 649 0.29 -34.87 24.18
C ARG A 649 -0.22 -33.44 24.30
N GLY A 650 0.59 -32.48 23.85
CA GLY A 650 0.19 -31.07 23.82
C GLY A 650 -0.53 -30.71 22.51
N LYS A 651 -1.35 -29.66 22.55
CA LYS A 651 -1.88 -28.97 21.37
C LYS A 651 -0.87 -27.93 20.89
N PHE A 652 -0.68 -27.83 19.59
CA PHE A 652 0.34 -27.00 18.95
C PHE A 652 -0.30 -25.97 18.02
N LEU A 653 0.20 -24.74 18.06
CA LEU A 653 -0.17 -23.65 17.16
C LEU A 653 1.09 -23.14 16.45
N ALA A 654 1.19 -23.33 15.13
CA ALA A 654 2.31 -22.83 14.32
C ALA A 654 1.99 -21.51 13.63
N SER A 655 3.03 -20.70 13.41
CA SER A 655 2.92 -19.39 12.76
C SER A 655 2.39 -19.43 11.32
N ASN A 656 2.42 -20.58 10.66
CA ASN A 656 1.90 -20.78 9.30
C ASN A 656 0.46 -21.31 9.25
N ALA A 657 -0.15 -21.62 10.41
CA ALA A 657 -1.54 -22.05 10.53
C ALA A 657 -2.16 -21.57 11.87
N PRO A 658 -2.29 -20.25 12.09
CA PRO A 658 -2.67 -19.67 13.38
C PRO A 658 -4.11 -19.97 13.83
N ASP A 659 -4.95 -20.56 12.97
CA ASP A 659 -6.36 -20.83 13.25
C ASP A 659 -6.65 -22.31 13.63
N ASN A 660 -5.65 -23.20 13.61
CA ASN A 660 -5.83 -24.63 13.91
C ASN A 660 -4.89 -25.10 15.03
N TRP A 661 -5.44 -25.32 16.24
CA TRP A 661 -4.76 -26.11 17.27
C TRP A 661 -4.67 -27.57 16.81
N VAL A 662 -3.49 -28.01 16.41
CA VAL A 662 -3.26 -29.39 15.99
C VAL A 662 -2.74 -30.24 17.15
N ASP A 663 -3.04 -31.53 17.15
CA ASP A 663 -2.46 -32.46 18.12
C ASP A 663 -0.96 -32.64 17.88
N GLY A 664 -0.17 -32.57 18.95
CA GLY A 664 1.24 -32.91 18.90
C GLY A 664 1.43 -34.36 18.42
N ALA A 665 2.37 -34.56 17.50
CA ALA A 665 2.60 -35.85 16.84
C ALA A 665 2.93 -36.98 17.85
N VAL A 666 3.65 -36.67 18.92
CA VAL A 666 4.00 -37.59 20.02
C VAL A 666 3.93 -36.89 21.38
N ALA A 667 4.03 -37.65 22.47
CA ALA A 667 4.04 -37.11 23.84
C ALA A 667 5.23 -36.17 24.08
N VAL A 668 5.03 -35.12 24.89
CA VAL A 668 6.07 -34.12 25.21
C VAL A 668 7.22 -34.68 26.06
N THR A 669 7.07 -35.91 26.57
CA THR A 669 8.10 -36.65 27.32
C THR A 669 9.11 -37.38 26.43
N ASN A 670 8.84 -37.52 25.12
CA ASN A 670 9.74 -38.20 24.20
C ASN A 670 10.78 -37.24 23.64
N ALA A 671 12.06 -37.61 23.71
CA ALA A 671 13.18 -36.77 23.23
C ALA A 671 13.20 -36.58 21.70
N ALA A 672 12.65 -37.53 20.94
CA ALA A 672 12.59 -37.49 19.48
C ALA A 672 11.13 -37.36 19.01
N GLY A 673 10.90 -36.52 17.99
CA GLY A 673 9.63 -36.45 17.26
C GLY A 673 8.54 -35.56 17.85
N HIS A 674 8.70 -34.97 19.04
CA HIS A 674 7.70 -34.00 19.55
C HIS A 674 7.92 -32.60 18.97
N SER A 675 6.84 -31.81 18.88
CA SER A 675 6.78 -30.53 18.14
C SER A 675 7.76 -29.42 18.60
N PHE A 676 8.52 -29.63 19.68
CA PHE A 676 9.52 -28.70 20.21
C PHE A 676 10.95 -29.26 20.26
N ALA A 677 11.15 -30.58 20.07
CA ALA A 677 12.48 -31.20 20.13
C ALA A 677 13.45 -30.55 19.15
N GLY A 678 13.04 -30.43 17.87
CA GLY A 678 13.88 -29.86 16.81
C GLY A 678 14.27 -28.40 17.04
N ALA A 679 13.45 -27.63 17.75
CA ALA A 679 13.72 -26.23 18.07
C ALA A 679 14.67 -26.07 19.28
N LEU A 680 14.76 -27.09 20.14
CA LEU A 680 15.57 -27.11 21.35
C LEU A 680 16.80 -28.02 21.24
N THR A 681 17.06 -28.67 20.10
CA THR A 681 18.20 -29.59 19.91
C THR A 681 19.55 -28.94 20.25
N GLY A 682 19.72 -27.64 20.00
CA GLY A 682 20.92 -26.88 20.36
C GLY A 682 20.93 -26.29 21.78
N VAL A 683 19.84 -26.47 22.54
CA VAL A 683 19.63 -25.97 23.91
C VAL A 683 19.80 -27.09 24.95
N VAL A 684 19.42 -28.33 24.61
CA VAL A 684 19.45 -29.50 25.50
C VAL A 684 20.73 -30.34 25.33
N GLY A 685 21.71 -29.83 24.57
CA GLY A 685 23.03 -30.45 24.38
C GLY A 685 24.12 -29.40 24.19
N ASN A 686 25.38 -29.76 24.46
CA ASN A 686 26.52 -28.86 24.29
C ASN A 686 26.69 -28.49 22.81
N ASN A 687 26.37 -27.24 22.45
CA ASN A 687 26.59 -26.69 21.12
C ASN A 687 27.35 -25.36 21.20
N ALA A 688 28.60 -25.36 20.75
CA ALA A 688 29.50 -24.20 20.84
C ALA A 688 29.01 -22.95 20.07
N ASN A 689 28.08 -23.13 19.13
CA ASN A 689 27.57 -22.06 18.28
C ASN A 689 26.18 -21.55 18.70
N VAL A 690 25.56 -22.13 19.74
CA VAL A 690 24.22 -21.75 20.18
C VAL A 690 24.29 -21.11 21.57
N LYS A 691 24.06 -19.79 21.61
CA LYS A 691 23.85 -19.05 22.87
C LYS A 691 22.36 -18.77 23.03
N PHE A 692 21.79 -19.08 24.18
CA PHE A 692 20.38 -18.87 24.45
C PHE A 692 20.15 -18.29 25.85
N LEU A 693 19.03 -17.59 26.01
CA LEU A 693 18.50 -17.14 27.30
C LEU A 693 17.18 -17.86 27.52
N ALA A 694 17.04 -18.56 28.65
CA ALA A 694 15.81 -19.25 29.04
C ALA A 694 15.29 -18.68 30.36
N TYR A 695 13.97 -18.58 30.49
CA TYR A 695 13.30 -18.18 31.73
C TYR A 695 12.40 -19.33 32.19
N ASN A 696 12.50 -19.68 33.47
CA ASN A 696 11.62 -20.66 34.11
C ASN A 696 11.34 -20.23 35.55
N ASN A 697 10.08 -20.28 35.97
CA ASN A 697 9.68 -19.96 37.34
C ASN A 697 10.26 -20.98 38.36
N VAL A 698 10.50 -22.22 37.95
CA VAL A 698 11.15 -23.27 38.75
C VAL A 698 12.23 -23.95 37.89
N PRO A 699 13.45 -23.42 37.88
CA PRO A 699 14.55 -23.99 37.09
C PRO A 699 14.85 -25.44 37.51
N PRO A 700 15.02 -26.38 36.57
CA PRO A 700 15.41 -27.74 36.90
C PRO A 700 16.79 -27.77 37.59
N GLY A 701 16.92 -28.53 38.68
CA GLY A 701 18.22 -28.77 39.33
C GLY A 701 18.76 -27.66 40.23
N ILE A 702 17.99 -26.58 40.48
CA ILE A 702 18.37 -25.52 41.43
C ILE A 702 17.32 -25.47 42.56
N PRO A 703 17.57 -26.11 43.72
CA PRO A 703 16.66 -26.04 44.85
C PRO A 703 16.57 -24.62 45.43
N ASN A 704 15.38 -24.21 45.89
CA ASN A 704 15.15 -23.02 46.74
C ASN A 704 15.32 -21.63 46.11
N VAL A 705 15.04 -21.45 44.81
CA VAL A 705 15.00 -20.10 44.21
C VAL A 705 13.73 -19.35 44.66
N LYS A 706 13.89 -18.29 45.47
CA LYS A 706 12.79 -17.34 45.80
C LYS A 706 12.67 -16.27 44.71
N THR A 707 11.73 -16.42 43.78
CA THR A 707 11.37 -15.35 42.82
C THR A 707 10.02 -14.72 43.20
N LYS A 708 9.89 -13.39 43.07
CA LYS A 708 8.62 -12.65 43.24
C LYS A 708 7.88 -12.43 41.90
N SER A 709 8.29 -13.12 40.84
CA SER A 709 7.82 -12.88 39.47
C SER A 709 6.71 -13.85 39.08
N ASN A 710 5.46 -13.37 39.11
CA ASN A 710 4.34 -13.97 38.39
C ASN A 710 4.11 -13.15 37.10
N GLY A 711 4.99 -13.30 36.11
CA GLY A 711 4.89 -12.59 34.84
C GLY A 711 3.68 -13.02 34.02
N LYS A 712 2.51 -12.41 34.27
CA LYS A 712 1.52 -12.18 33.21
C LYS A 712 2.05 -11.00 32.40
N VAL A 713 2.04 -11.10 31.07
CA VAL A 713 2.40 -9.99 30.17
C VAL A 713 1.09 -9.34 29.71
N PRO A 714 0.68 -8.18 30.26
CA PRO A 714 -0.21 -7.27 29.56
C PRO A 714 0.61 -6.39 28.62
N ASP A 715 0.06 -6.14 27.43
CA ASP A 715 0.61 -5.24 26.41
C ASP A 715 0.90 -3.84 26.99
N ALA A 716 2.17 -3.57 27.30
CA ALA A 716 2.69 -2.24 27.52
C ALA A 716 4.18 -2.22 27.16
N GLU A 717 4.62 -1.14 26.53
CA GLU A 717 6.03 -0.85 26.22
C GLU A 717 6.92 -1.13 27.44
N ILE A 718 7.99 -1.92 27.25
CA ILE A 718 9.07 -2.01 28.23
C ILE A 718 10.40 -1.81 27.51
N TYR A 719 10.92 -0.58 27.62
CA TYR A 719 12.34 -0.38 27.84
C TYR A 719 12.65 -0.84 29.27
N LEU A 720 13.46 -1.88 29.45
CA LEU A 720 14.23 -2.10 30.68
C LEU A 720 15.51 -2.86 30.33
N ARG A 721 16.64 -2.17 30.52
CA ARG A 721 17.97 -2.76 30.62
C ARG A 721 18.06 -3.52 31.95
N THR A 722 18.45 -4.78 31.92
CA THR A 722 19.25 -5.38 33.02
C THR A 722 20.07 -6.51 32.42
N ALA A 723 21.40 -6.35 32.43
CA ALA A 723 22.34 -7.36 31.98
C ALA A 723 22.53 -8.43 33.06
N VAL A 724 22.54 -9.70 32.68
CA VAL A 724 23.17 -10.77 33.44
C VAL A 724 24.19 -11.42 32.52
N THR A 725 25.46 -11.05 32.70
CA THR A 725 26.60 -11.73 32.10
C THR A 725 26.90 -12.97 32.93
N ILE A 726 26.79 -14.17 32.34
CA ILE A 726 27.48 -15.34 32.88
C ILE A 726 28.75 -15.50 32.04
N ALA A 727 29.87 -15.03 32.60
CA ALA A 727 31.19 -15.36 32.11
C ALA A 727 31.58 -16.74 32.66
N THR A 728 32.07 -17.62 31.79
CA THR A 728 32.83 -18.79 32.21
C THR A 728 34.19 -18.77 31.52
N GLY A 729 35.22 -18.37 32.30
CA GLY A 729 36.57 -18.95 32.26
C GLY A 729 37.53 -18.50 31.16
N GLY A 730 38.43 -17.58 31.53
CA GLY A 730 39.69 -17.30 30.84
C GLY A 730 40.30 -15.98 31.35
N GLN A 731 41.40 -16.05 32.11
CA GLN A 731 41.96 -15.00 32.97
C GLN A 731 42.27 -13.64 32.31
N GLY A 732 42.15 -12.55 33.09
CA GLY A 732 42.96 -11.33 32.87
C GLY A 732 42.29 -9.97 33.16
N TYR A 733 42.50 -9.46 34.37
CA TYR A 733 42.55 -8.05 34.82
C TYR A 733 41.35 -7.08 34.67
N LEU A 734 41.02 -6.47 35.82
CA LEU A 734 40.13 -5.33 36.08
C LEU A 734 40.72 -4.00 35.55
N GLN A 735 39.88 -3.12 34.98
CA GLN A 735 39.87 -1.69 35.36
C GLN A 735 38.57 -0.97 34.95
N HIS A 736 38.30 0.09 35.70
CA HIS A 736 37.06 0.83 35.96
C HIS A 736 36.42 1.67 34.82
N MET A 737 35.08 1.87 34.95
CA MET A 737 34.27 3.09 34.66
C MET A 737 34.23 3.63 33.22
N ALA A 738 33.20 4.32 32.68
CA ALA A 738 31.92 4.86 33.11
C ALA A 738 31.01 5.04 31.86
N TYR A 739 29.74 5.38 32.12
CA TYR A 739 28.67 5.80 31.22
C TYR A 739 29.06 6.56 29.92
N LEU A 740 28.42 6.18 28.80
CA LEU A 740 27.64 7.05 27.89
C LEU A 740 26.59 6.22 27.14
#